data_AF-A0A9E3QTE6-F1
#
_entry.id   AF-A0A9E3QTE6-F1
#
_cell.length_a   1.000
_cell.length_b   1.000
_cell.length_c   1.000
_cell.angle_alpha   90.00
_cell.angle_beta   90.00
_cell.angle_gamma   90.00
#
_symmetry.space_group_name_H-M   'P 1'
#
loop_
_entity.id
_entity.type
_entity.pdbx_description
1 polymer ?
#
loop_
_entity_poly.entity_id
_entity_poly.type
_entity_poly.pdbx_seq_one_letter_code
_entity_poly.pdbx_strand_id
1 'polypeptide(L)'
;MRRSALAFLALALSACPTQNSLPCAKDAECPSTLRCRSGACGPICLDDSECGTAQVCQGGTCQPRPECVKTEDCATGFSCTAGKCACTGDSACLANQTCLNGQCMTRKPCTANADCAGSGGRCELTQGQCLPVCRLGSDCAPMLDPRVALAIYSCLMGTCTRRCLNDQTCGMSGLICQGGLCEAAQCKTMSDCPMNQYCTSANFGRCAEYTVCTSSDQCDKDHECLKFPSGQCPPGFDCSKSICQERQRCVIDGDCVPAATTANPMPAQNGYCSGNHCRPAVKCSGASCAAGFECVASLCVPAACRGHADCTGGQFCVEGKCASPPPDMEYSILQLTPLHAVLEVGDVLQLHLVGFGLGGVSSPVPSAKYDVLDDQGQPSSLATVTTGGLVTAVGPGTVKIRASVTASGAPPKDMVLAIYPHVTSGRRVLVLRDSTHQGLSGVAVKACLASDCSAPLEATTDAMGVASFPALGAGAMHAVAISPAVRTGDGLPLLERATALSVETADLVLPLRENPVHAAAGFNATIEFGSVHSSGTYWVGLGASSIGDLPEVKLAEILGETFQVEIPGVGQKVPVPGAVVLYTSPGFGIPQEVKGKSLGLGQAGEVRGGVAFAGRGELDQAALLRSTQLLGYVGAFDYAVVPPYSIASLSRVADTADVDNDGLCSNAGRCPMGSEEVPDYAQFPMLNFAPQREQQRRSEIVLPKLPSTADQVVVAAVETTSEGGALPLGFSAVTPGPPAGDGTRTAAPFVLRSGAPYFGVEVSTPGVWVLAGNNAGTLVTSRLTRGPTLPARILVAPMIPGPGAGSYAAATRTFGPSQPDWASAYSSGGELARVTITGSQNRHVVYLPMVAGQGTFALPQSPAGPGTDPLGEGMPSLDVVAFDLVGSSSADDAFDLAGAHLDTLISVVDGYSKSSK
;
A
#
# COMPACT_ATOMS: atom_id res chain seq x y z
N MET A 1 42.10 -52.70 17.58
CA MET A 1 41.90 -54.12 17.96
C MET A 1 42.33 -55.01 16.79
N ARG A 2 43.07 -56.09 17.07
CA ARG A 2 43.59 -57.16 16.18
C ARG A 2 44.71 -56.71 15.21
N ARG A 3 46.01 -56.92 15.52
CA ARG A 3 46.81 -58.16 15.61
C ARG A 3 46.85 -59.00 14.32
N SER A 4 48.06 -59.11 13.77
CA SER A 4 48.76 -60.29 13.20
C SER A 4 49.60 -59.81 11.99
N ALA A 5 50.92 -59.61 12.05
CA ALA A 5 52.03 -60.46 12.50
C ALA A 5 52.23 -61.75 11.66
N LEU A 6 53.50 -61.98 11.31
CA LEU A 6 54.13 -63.15 10.67
C LEU A 6 54.14 -63.15 9.12
N ALA A 7 55.23 -63.52 8.42
CA ALA A 7 56.60 -63.91 8.75
C ALA A 7 57.37 -64.15 7.42
N PHE A 8 58.67 -64.45 7.52
CA PHE A 8 59.64 -64.87 6.48
C PHE A 8 60.41 -63.72 5.80
N LEU A 9 61.58 -63.28 6.31
CA LEU A 9 62.86 -63.94 6.63
C LEU A 9 63.74 -64.16 5.38
N ALA A 10 64.75 -63.28 5.30
CA ALA A 10 66.14 -63.46 4.84
C ALA A 10 66.48 -64.56 3.82
N LEU A 11 67.17 -64.17 2.74
CA LEU A 11 68.58 -64.48 2.44
C LEU A 11 68.85 -64.17 0.96
N ALA A 12 69.89 -63.38 0.69
CA ALA A 12 70.96 -63.71 -0.27
C ALA A 12 71.70 -62.43 -0.70
N LEU A 13 72.93 -62.26 -0.18
CA LEU A 13 73.99 -61.62 -0.95
C LEU A 13 74.17 -62.43 -2.24
N SER A 14 74.04 -61.77 -3.39
CA SER A 14 74.78 -62.00 -4.64
C SER A 14 73.92 -61.63 -5.86
N ALA A 15 74.01 -60.36 -6.27
CA ALA A 15 73.90 -59.95 -7.66
C ALA A 15 74.20 -58.45 -7.75
N CYS A 16 75.48 -58.08 -7.61
CA CYS A 16 75.93 -56.86 -8.25
C CYS A 16 76.05 -57.25 -9.74
N PRO A 17 75.17 -56.77 -10.64
CA PRO A 17 75.38 -56.99 -12.06
C PRO A 17 76.70 -56.33 -12.43
N THR A 18 77.60 -57.10 -13.05
CA THR A 18 78.82 -56.59 -13.67
C THR A 18 78.43 -55.63 -14.79
N GLN A 19 78.26 -54.35 -14.47
CA GLN A 19 78.41 -53.34 -15.50
C GLN A 19 79.90 -53.12 -15.66
N ASN A 20 80.40 -53.45 -16.85
CA ASN A 20 81.66 -52.96 -17.37
C ASN A 20 81.63 -51.43 -17.27
N SER A 21 82.05 -50.87 -16.13
CA SER A 21 82.24 -49.44 -15.99
C SER A 21 83.48 -49.11 -16.81
N LEU A 22 83.25 -48.45 -17.94
CA LEU A 22 84.32 -47.96 -18.78
C LEU A 22 85.13 -46.95 -17.93
N PRO A 23 86.41 -47.22 -17.63
CA PRO A 23 87.23 -46.29 -16.86
C PRO A 23 87.47 -45.04 -17.70
N CYS A 24 87.48 -43.88 -17.04
CA CYS A 24 87.65 -42.60 -17.71
C CYS A 24 88.41 -41.63 -16.81
N ALA A 25 89.06 -40.65 -17.43
CA ALA A 25 89.67 -39.50 -16.77
C ALA A 25 88.93 -38.18 -17.04
N LYS A 26 88.16 -38.10 -18.14
CA LYS A 26 87.40 -36.91 -18.56
C LYS A 26 86.13 -37.29 -19.33
N ASP A 27 85.14 -36.41 -19.34
CA ASP A 27 83.81 -36.67 -19.91
C ASP A 27 83.83 -37.11 -21.38
N ALA A 28 84.77 -36.61 -22.18
CA ALA A 28 84.93 -36.96 -23.59
C ALA A 28 85.35 -38.42 -23.85
N GLU A 29 85.79 -39.15 -22.81
CA GLU A 29 86.15 -40.58 -22.90
C GLU A 29 84.95 -41.50 -22.68
N CYS A 30 83.80 -40.93 -22.31
CA CYS A 30 82.55 -41.64 -22.13
C CYS A 30 81.66 -41.54 -23.38
N PRO A 31 80.78 -42.53 -23.63
CA PRO A 31 79.72 -42.40 -24.63
C PRO A 31 78.90 -41.11 -24.42
N SER A 32 78.36 -40.53 -25.49
CA SER A 32 77.68 -39.22 -25.47
C SER A 32 76.49 -39.09 -24.50
N THR A 33 76.03 -40.18 -23.90
CA THR A 33 74.95 -40.24 -22.90
C THR A 33 75.45 -40.41 -21.46
N LEU A 34 76.77 -40.38 -21.23
CA LEU A 34 77.43 -40.59 -19.94
C LEU A 34 78.52 -39.52 -19.73
N ARG A 35 78.94 -39.29 -18.49
CA ARG A 35 80.05 -38.41 -18.15
C ARG A 35 80.98 -39.06 -17.13
N CYS A 36 82.22 -38.59 -17.07
CA CYS A 36 83.22 -39.19 -16.24
C CYS A 36 83.08 -38.74 -14.79
N ARG A 37 82.83 -39.68 -13.89
CA ARG A 37 82.65 -39.41 -12.46
C ARG A 37 83.45 -40.42 -11.65
N SER A 38 84.33 -39.91 -10.78
CA SER A 38 85.13 -40.74 -9.86
C SER A 38 85.87 -41.91 -10.55
N GLY A 39 86.38 -41.68 -11.76
CA GLY A 39 87.17 -42.65 -12.53
C GLY A 39 86.36 -43.63 -13.39
N ALA A 40 85.03 -43.48 -13.47
CA ALA A 40 84.16 -44.35 -14.27
C ALA A 40 83.08 -43.55 -15.03
N CYS A 41 82.70 -44.03 -16.21
CA CYS A 41 81.60 -43.45 -16.97
C CYS A 41 80.26 -43.75 -16.29
N GLY A 42 79.64 -42.69 -15.78
CA GLY A 42 78.34 -42.72 -15.11
C GLY A 42 77.31 -41.80 -15.78
N PRO A 43 76.07 -41.78 -15.29
CA PRO A 43 75.01 -40.94 -15.85
C PRO A 43 75.37 -39.45 -15.86
N ILE A 44 74.75 -38.69 -16.78
CA ILE A 44 74.98 -37.25 -16.97
C ILE A 44 74.65 -36.48 -15.69
N CYS A 45 73.56 -36.85 -15.01
CA CYS A 45 73.13 -36.24 -13.76
C CYS A 45 72.80 -37.32 -12.71
N LEU A 46 72.91 -36.97 -11.44
CA LEU A 46 72.41 -37.76 -10.30
C LEU A 46 71.25 -37.05 -9.57
N ASP A 47 71.22 -35.72 -9.63
CA ASP A 47 70.15 -34.88 -9.11
C ASP A 47 69.93 -33.62 -9.98
N ASP A 48 68.83 -32.91 -9.71
CA ASP A 48 68.39 -31.75 -10.49
C ASP A 48 69.40 -30.59 -10.51
N SER A 49 70.26 -30.45 -9.49
CA SER A 49 71.21 -29.33 -9.41
C SER A 49 72.31 -29.41 -10.46
N GLU A 50 72.52 -30.62 -10.98
CA GLU A 50 73.47 -30.91 -12.06
C GLU A 50 72.86 -30.69 -13.45
N CYS A 51 71.55 -30.42 -13.51
CA CYS A 51 70.83 -30.00 -14.70
C CYS A 51 70.56 -28.49 -14.63
N GLY A 52 70.56 -27.81 -15.79
CA GLY A 52 70.23 -26.39 -15.83
C GLY A 52 68.82 -26.11 -15.27
N THR A 53 68.51 -24.84 -14.96
CA THR A 53 67.26 -24.44 -14.27
C THR A 53 65.96 -24.89 -14.97
N ALA A 54 65.99 -25.17 -16.28
CA ALA A 54 64.86 -25.65 -17.06
C ALA A 54 64.74 -27.18 -17.16
N GLN A 55 65.61 -27.95 -16.49
CA GLN A 55 65.69 -29.40 -16.58
C GLN A 55 65.68 -30.06 -15.20
N VAL A 56 65.33 -31.35 -15.17
CA VAL A 56 65.36 -32.23 -13.99
C VAL A 56 66.15 -33.49 -14.32
N CYS A 57 66.80 -34.06 -13.31
CA CYS A 57 67.52 -35.30 -13.48
C CYS A 57 66.57 -36.49 -13.41
N GLN A 58 66.30 -37.11 -14.56
CA GLN A 58 65.42 -38.27 -14.63
C GLN A 58 66.11 -39.40 -15.39
N GLY A 59 66.24 -40.56 -14.74
CA GLY A 59 66.88 -41.75 -15.33
C GLY A 59 68.35 -41.55 -15.68
N GLY A 60 69.05 -40.63 -15.02
CA GLY A 60 70.46 -40.34 -15.28
C GLY A 60 70.73 -39.37 -16.43
N THR A 61 69.68 -38.73 -16.98
CA THR A 61 69.76 -37.71 -18.03
C THR A 61 68.98 -36.47 -17.65
N CYS A 62 69.43 -35.28 -18.09
CA CYS A 62 68.69 -34.03 -17.88
C CYS A 62 67.53 -33.95 -18.87
N GLN A 63 66.31 -34.11 -18.37
CA GLN A 63 65.07 -33.99 -19.15
C GLN A 63 64.42 -32.62 -18.88
N PRO A 64 63.62 -32.06 -19.81
CA PRO A 64 62.86 -30.84 -19.56
C PRO A 64 61.99 -30.99 -18.30
N ARG A 65 61.96 -29.94 -17.47
CA ARG A 65 61.13 -29.95 -16.26
C ARG A 65 59.65 -30.07 -16.67
N PRO A 66 58.90 -31.06 -16.16
CA PRO A 66 57.47 -31.18 -16.44
C PRO A 66 56.72 -30.00 -15.82
N GLU A 67 55.62 -29.57 -16.46
CA GLU A 67 54.76 -28.48 -15.98
C GLU A 67 54.07 -28.84 -14.65
N CYS A 68 53.87 -30.14 -14.42
CA CYS A 68 53.31 -30.69 -13.20
C CYS A 68 53.90 -32.08 -12.93
N VAL A 69 53.97 -32.48 -11.66
CA VAL A 69 54.31 -33.85 -11.24
C VAL A 69 53.07 -34.54 -10.67
N LYS A 70 52.17 -33.77 -10.07
CA LYS A 70 50.90 -34.21 -9.48
C LYS A 70 49.81 -33.20 -9.77
N THR A 71 48.56 -33.62 -9.63
CA THR A 71 47.38 -32.79 -9.95
C THR A 71 47.34 -31.48 -9.17
N GLU A 72 47.83 -31.45 -7.92
CA GLU A 72 47.87 -30.21 -7.12
C GLU A 72 48.82 -29.14 -7.66
N ASP A 73 49.73 -29.51 -8.57
CA ASP A 73 50.60 -28.53 -9.23
C ASP A 73 49.86 -27.76 -10.35
N CYS A 74 48.67 -28.24 -10.74
CA CYS A 74 47.82 -27.62 -11.74
C CYS A 74 46.72 -26.74 -11.13
N ALA A 75 46.25 -25.75 -11.89
CA ALA A 75 45.11 -24.94 -11.49
C ALA A 75 43.84 -25.80 -11.33
N THR A 76 42.88 -25.33 -10.52
CA THR A 76 41.61 -26.02 -10.28
C THR A 76 40.90 -26.32 -11.61
N GLY A 77 40.49 -27.58 -11.80
CA GLY A 77 39.90 -28.06 -13.06
C GLY A 77 40.90 -28.70 -14.03
N PHE A 78 42.20 -28.69 -13.74
CA PHE A 78 43.22 -29.39 -14.51
C PHE A 78 43.79 -30.57 -13.71
N SER A 79 44.21 -31.63 -14.40
CA SER A 79 44.90 -32.79 -13.82
C SER A 79 46.20 -33.05 -14.55
N CYS A 80 47.22 -33.45 -13.78
CA CYS A 80 48.53 -33.69 -14.33
C CYS A 80 48.55 -34.99 -15.14
N THR A 81 48.70 -34.89 -16.46
CA THR A 81 48.75 -36.03 -17.37
C THR A 81 50.04 -35.95 -18.18
N ALA A 82 50.91 -36.96 -18.04
CA ALA A 82 52.20 -37.05 -18.73
C ALA A 82 53.08 -35.79 -18.59
N GLY A 83 53.09 -35.18 -17.40
CA GLY A 83 53.90 -33.99 -17.09
C GLY A 83 53.36 -32.66 -17.61
N LYS A 84 52.09 -32.63 -18.07
CA LYS A 84 51.37 -31.43 -18.50
C LYS A 84 50.01 -31.31 -17.80
N CYS A 85 49.59 -30.09 -17.52
CA CYS A 85 48.26 -29.85 -16.96
C CYS A 85 47.19 -29.99 -18.06
N ALA A 86 46.37 -31.05 -17.97
CA ALA A 86 45.30 -31.32 -18.91
C ALA A 86 43.94 -30.98 -18.28
N CYS A 87 43.06 -30.31 -19.00
CA CYS A 87 41.74 -29.97 -18.46
C CYS A 87 40.93 -31.26 -18.16
N THR A 88 40.15 -31.27 -17.07
CA THR A 88 39.29 -32.41 -16.70
C THR A 88 37.82 -32.18 -17.03
N GLY A 89 37.45 -30.97 -17.42
CA GLY A 89 36.11 -30.60 -17.88
C GLY A 89 36.07 -29.15 -18.38
N ASP A 90 34.94 -28.76 -18.97
CA ASP A 90 34.75 -27.43 -19.56
C ASP A 90 34.92 -26.29 -18.54
N SER A 91 34.65 -26.55 -17.26
CA SER A 91 34.82 -25.56 -16.19
C SER A 91 36.28 -25.16 -15.94
N ALA A 92 37.23 -25.93 -16.46
CA ALA A 92 38.65 -25.59 -16.41
C ALA A 92 39.05 -24.60 -17.52
N CYS A 93 38.22 -24.43 -18.54
CA CYS A 93 38.52 -23.64 -19.73
C CYS A 93 37.83 -22.26 -19.68
N LEU A 94 38.32 -21.32 -20.50
CA LEU A 94 37.66 -20.02 -20.65
C LEU A 94 36.23 -20.19 -21.20
N ALA A 95 35.36 -19.21 -20.96
CA ALA A 95 33.93 -19.31 -21.28
C ALA A 95 33.60 -19.68 -22.74
N ASN A 96 34.47 -19.32 -23.71
CA ASN A 96 34.32 -19.66 -25.13
C ASN A 96 35.07 -20.94 -25.55
N GLN A 97 35.59 -21.71 -24.59
CA GLN A 97 36.37 -22.91 -24.80
C GLN A 97 35.69 -24.14 -24.18
N THR A 98 36.02 -25.31 -24.69
CA THR A 98 35.59 -26.62 -24.19
C THR A 98 36.81 -27.49 -23.99
N CYS A 99 36.76 -28.35 -22.98
CA CYS A 99 37.81 -29.30 -22.72
C CYS A 99 37.65 -30.51 -23.66
N LEU A 100 38.45 -30.55 -24.71
CA LEU A 100 38.47 -31.66 -25.66
C LEU A 100 39.83 -32.35 -25.59
N ASN A 101 39.84 -33.64 -25.26
CA ASN A 101 41.05 -34.46 -25.15
C ASN A 101 42.14 -33.85 -24.24
N GLY A 102 41.71 -33.25 -23.12
CA GLY A 102 42.63 -32.64 -22.14
C GLY A 102 43.16 -31.26 -22.55
N GLN A 103 42.65 -30.66 -23.63
CA GLN A 103 43.02 -29.32 -24.09
C GLN A 103 41.80 -28.40 -24.18
N CYS A 104 41.96 -27.14 -23.79
CA CYS A 104 40.94 -26.12 -23.97
C CYS A 104 40.90 -25.63 -25.42
N MET A 105 39.87 -26.01 -26.16
CA MET A 105 39.66 -25.64 -27.57
C MET A 105 38.50 -24.66 -27.72
N THR A 106 38.61 -23.71 -28.66
CA THR A 106 37.53 -22.73 -28.92
C THR A 106 36.30 -23.43 -29.50
N ARG A 107 35.10 -23.08 -29.00
CA ARG A 107 33.83 -23.66 -29.45
C ARG A 107 33.55 -23.30 -30.92
N LYS A 108 33.05 -24.28 -31.68
CA LYS A 108 32.67 -24.09 -33.10
C LYS A 108 31.42 -23.21 -33.18
N PRO A 109 31.38 -22.19 -34.05
CA PRO A 109 30.17 -21.41 -34.29
C PRO A 109 29.11 -22.28 -35.00
N CYS A 110 27.85 -21.98 -34.74
CA CYS A 110 26.71 -22.69 -35.32
C CYS A 110 25.51 -21.76 -35.51
N THR A 111 24.63 -22.17 -36.41
CA THR A 111 23.31 -21.56 -36.66
C THR A 111 22.18 -22.58 -36.57
N ALA A 112 22.50 -23.88 -36.66
CA ALA A 112 21.59 -24.98 -36.44
C ALA A 112 22.32 -26.18 -35.81
N ASN A 113 21.57 -27.12 -35.22
CA ASN A 113 22.13 -28.33 -34.59
C ASN A 113 23.01 -29.17 -35.53
N ALA A 114 22.74 -29.13 -36.84
CA ALA A 114 23.53 -29.85 -37.83
C ALA A 114 25.00 -29.39 -37.89
N ASP A 115 25.26 -28.12 -37.54
CA ASP A 115 26.61 -27.55 -37.55
C ASP A 115 27.50 -28.15 -36.44
N CYS A 116 26.88 -28.74 -35.42
CA CYS A 116 27.53 -29.34 -34.26
C CYS A 116 27.74 -30.86 -34.40
N ALA A 117 27.47 -31.42 -35.58
CA ALA A 117 27.80 -32.80 -35.89
C ALA A 117 29.31 -33.03 -35.73
N GLY A 118 29.70 -33.92 -34.81
CA GLY A 118 31.09 -34.28 -34.50
C GLY A 118 31.66 -33.74 -33.18
N SER A 119 31.02 -32.74 -32.54
CA SER A 119 31.44 -32.22 -31.23
C SER A 119 30.62 -32.76 -30.05
N GLY A 120 29.68 -33.68 -30.30
CA GLY A 120 28.76 -34.21 -29.29
C GLY A 120 27.79 -33.17 -28.70
N GLY A 121 27.67 -32.01 -29.35
CA GLY A 121 26.91 -30.86 -28.87
C GLY A 121 25.71 -30.49 -29.74
N ARG A 122 24.85 -29.62 -29.21
CA ARG A 122 23.76 -28.96 -29.93
C ARG A 122 24.08 -27.47 -30.08
N CYS A 123 23.45 -26.83 -31.07
CA CYS A 123 23.66 -25.41 -31.30
C CYS A 123 22.86 -24.61 -30.28
N GLU A 124 23.56 -23.82 -29.46
CA GLU A 124 22.91 -22.84 -28.59
C GLU A 124 22.67 -21.57 -29.41
N LEU A 125 21.39 -21.27 -29.63
CA LEU A 125 20.96 -20.26 -30.61
C LEU A 125 21.22 -18.82 -30.15
N THR A 126 21.51 -18.56 -28.86
CA THR A 126 21.76 -17.22 -28.31
C THR A 126 23.23 -16.78 -28.44
N GLN A 127 24.15 -17.72 -28.32
CA GLN A 127 25.60 -17.51 -28.40
C GLN A 127 26.14 -17.92 -29.77
N GLY A 128 25.36 -18.66 -30.57
CA GLY A 128 25.76 -19.18 -31.87
C GLY A 128 26.92 -20.16 -31.77
N GLN A 129 26.96 -20.98 -30.71
CA GLN A 129 28.05 -21.91 -30.42
C GLN A 129 27.55 -23.32 -30.11
N CYS A 130 28.36 -24.31 -30.49
CA CYS A 130 28.09 -25.71 -30.16
C CYS A 130 28.40 -25.98 -28.67
N LEU A 131 27.35 -26.26 -27.90
CA LEU A 131 27.44 -26.64 -26.48
C LEU A 131 27.16 -28.14 -26.29
N PRO A 132 27.79 -28.81 -25.31
CA PRO A 132 27.42 -30.16 -24.90
C PRO A 132 25.94 -30.27 -24.53
N VAL A 133 25.39 -31.49 -24.58
CA VAL A 133 24.03 -31.71 -24.09
C VAL A 133 23.92 -31.42 -22.59
N CYS A 134 23.04 -30.52 -22.22
CA CYS A 134 22.79 -30.19 -20.82
C CYS A 134 21.96 -31.29 -20.13
N ARG A 135 22.02 -31.34 -18.80
CA ARG A 135 21.09 -32.09 -17.93
C ARG A 135 20.28 -31.15 -17.05
N LEU A 136 20.86 -30.02 -16.65
CA LEU A 136 20.26 -28.97 -15.84
C LEU A 136 20.58 -27.59 -16.44
N GLY A 137 19.82 -26.56 -16.06
CA GLY A 137 20.06 -25.19 -16.55
C GLY A 137 21.44 -24.65 -16.16
N SER A 138 22.01 -25.11 -15.05
CA SER A 138 23.37 -24.74 -14.60
C SER A 138 24.46 -25.19 -15.57
N ASP A 139 24.23 -26.26 -16.35
CA ASP A 139 25.22 -26.78 -17.31
C ASP A 139 25.43 -25.82 -18.49
N CYS A 140 24.50 -24.87 -18.68
CA CYS A 140 24.52 -23.89 -19.76
C CYS A 140 25.41 -22.68 -19.47
N ALA A 141 25.75 -22.45 -18.20
CA ALA A 141 26.64 -21.37 -17.78
C ALA A 141 27.48 -21.81 -16.58
N PRO A 142 28.43 -22.73 -16.76
CA PRO A 142 29.18 -23.36 -15.66
C PRO A 142 30.13 -22.39 -14.91
N MET A 143 30.35 -21.19 -15.47
CA MET A 143 31.13 -20.12 -14.84
C MET A 143 30.28 -19.18 -13.97
N LEU A 144 28.96 -19.32 -13.97
CA LEU A 144 28.05 -18.55 -13.12
C LEU A 144 27.66 -19.36 -11.88
N ASP A 145 27.20 -18.64 -10.86
CA ASP A 145 26.56 -19.27 -9.70
C ASP A 145 25.40 -20.19 -10.18
N PRO A 146 25.30 -21.44 -9.69
CA PRO A 146 24.28 -22.38 -10.15
C PRO A 146 22.85 -21.87 -10.03
N ARG A 147 22.51 -21.07 -9.00
CA ARG A 147 21.16 -20.51 -8.83
C ARG A 147 20.88 -19.47 -9.91
N VAL A 148 21.87 -18.63 -10.22
CA VAL A 148 21.80 -17.64 -11.29
C VAL A 148 21.70 -18.33 -12.66
N ALA A 149 22.48 -19.39 -12.89
CA ALA A 149 22.43 -20.15 -14.14
C ALA A 149 21.08 -20.87 -14.34
N LEU A 150 20.49 -21.44 -13.29
CA LEU A 150 19.15 -22.05 -13.31
C LEU A 150 18.03 -21.03 -13.53
N ALA A 151 18.21 -19.78 -13.07
CA ALA A 151 17.26 -18.70 -13.29
C ALA A 151 17.29 -18.17 -14.74
N ILE A 152 18.47 -18.18 -15.38
CA ILE A 152 18.69 -17.61 -16.72
C ILE A 152 18.55 -18.68 -17.82
N TYR A 153 18.79 -19.95 -17.54
CA TYR A 153 18.78 -21.02 -18.53
C TYR A 153 17.85 -22.18 -18.15
N SER A 154 17.28 -22.81 -19.16
CA SER A 154 16.55 -24.08 -19.08
C SER A 154 17.24 -25.12 -19.93
N CYS A 155 17.24 -26.37 -19.45
CA CYS A 155 17.71 -27.50 -20.23
C CYS A 155 16.52 -28.26 -20.82
N LEU A 156 16.31 -28.13 -22.13
CA LEU A 156 15.19 -28.75 -22.83
C LEU A 156 15.71 -29.79 -23.81
N MET A 157 15.42 -31.06 -23.50
CA MET A 157 15.86 -32.20 -24.32
C MET A 157 17.37 -32.19 -24.62
N GLY A 158 18.18 -31.77 -23.63
CA GLY A 158 19.64 -31.64 -23.78
C GLY A 158 20.08 -30.39 -24.54
N THR A 159 19.22 -29.40 -24.74
CA THR A 159 19.56 -28.12 -25.38
C THR A 159 19.47 -27.00 -24.36
N CYS A 160 20.54 -26.22 -24.23
CA CYS A 160 20.52 -24.99 -23.47
C CYS A 160 19.62 -23.98 -24.15
N THR A 161 18.59 -23.54 -23.44
CA THR A 161 17.67 -22.51 -23.93
C THR A 161 17.63 -21.39 -22.90
N ARG A 162 17.85 -20.16 -23.34
CA ARG A 162 17.81 -19.00 -22.45
C ARG A 162 16.36 -18.72 -22.07
N ARG A 163 16.11 -18.48 -20.79
CA ARG A 163 14.83 -17.98 -20.29
C ARG A 163 14.68 -16.50 -20.63
N CYS A 164 13.47 -16.05 -20.89
CA CYS A 164 13.20 -14.68 -21.33
C CYS A 164 11.95 -14.10 -20.69
N LEU A 165 11.88 -12.77 -20.67
CA LEU A 165 10.73 -11.99 -20.23
C LEU A 165 9.99 -11.37 -21.42
N ASN A 166 10.75 -10.89 -22.41
CA ASN A 166 10.26 -10.33 -23.66
C ASN A 166 11.28 -10.56 -24.79
N ASP A 167 10.92 -10.21 -26.03
CA ASP A 167 11.77 -10.47 -27.22
C ASP A 167 13.15 -9.82 -27.13
N GLN A 168 13.27 -8.66 -26.47
CA GLN A 168 14.55 -7.97 -26.31
C GLN A 168 15.50 -8.71 -25.36
N THR A 169 14.97 -9.45 -24.38
CA THR A 169 15.79 -10.22 -23.42
C THR A 169 16.49 -11.44 -24.04
N CYS A 170 16.18 -11.78 -25.30
CA CYS A 170 16.83 -12.87 -26.04
C CYS A 170 18.12 -12.47 -26.76
N GLY A 171 18.57 -11.22 -26.66
CA GLY A 171 19.95 -10.83 -26.98
C GLY A 171 20.35 -10.81 -28.47
N MET A 172 19.50 -11.22 -29.41
CA MET A 172 19.74 -11.14 -30.86
C MET A 172 18.46 -10.85 -31.66
N SER A 173 18.61 -10.18 -32.82
CA SER A 173 17.55 -10.07 -33.82
C SER A 173 17.23 -11.45 -34.41
N GLY A 174 15.95 -11.83 -34.46
CA GLY A 174 15.49 -13.12 -34.96
C GLY A 174 15.18 -14.16 -33.89
N LEU A 175 15.20 -13.80 -32.60
CA LEU A 175 14.73 -14.64 -31.49
C LEU A 175 13.51 -13.99 -30.82
N ILE A 176 12.50 -14.79 -30.50
CA ILE A 176 11.29 -14.37 -29.78
C ILE A 176 11.22 -15.07 -28.42
N CYS A 177 10.54 -14.43 -27.47
CA CYS A 177 10.26 -15.02 -26.18
C CYS A 177 8.93 -15.80 -26.21
N GLN A 178 8.97 -17.11 -26.20
CA GLN A 178 7.79 -17.96 -26.24
C GLN A 178 7.79 -18.94 -25.06
N GLY A 179 6.72 -18.92 -24.25
CA GLY A 179 6.65 -19.77 -23.04
C GLY A 179 7.76 -19.48 -22.01
N GLY A 180 8.29 -18.25 -21.97
CA GLY A 180 9.41 -17.87 -21.11
C GLY A 180 10.77 -18.39 -21.57
N LEU A 181 10.88 -18.86 -22.82
CA LEU A 181 12.10 -19.39 -23.44
C LEU A 181 12.38 -18.68 -24.76
N CYS A 182 13.66 -18.43 -25.05
CA CYS A 182 14.09 -17.85 -26.31
C CYS A 182 14.04 -18.91 -27.41
N GLU A 183 13.26 -18.65 -28.45
CA GLU A 183 13.13 -19.50 -29.62
C GLU A 183 13.33 -18.67 -30.90
N ALA A 184 13.51 -19.33 -32.04
CA ALA A 184 13.62 -18.63 -33.32
C ALA A 184 12.31 -17.89 -33.65
N ALA A 185 12.43 -16.68 -34.22
CA ALA A 185 11.28 -15.96 -34.77
C ALA A 185 10.56 -16.86 -35.79
N GLN A 186 9.22 -16.84 -35.74
CA GLN A 186 8.37 -17.71 -36.54
C GLN A 186 8.32 -17.27 -38.01
N CYS A 187 8.60 -15.99 -38.29
CA CYS A 187 8.49 -15.41 -39.61
C CYS A 187 9.39 -14.18 -39.76
N LYS A 188 9.66 -13.78 -41.00
CA LYS A 188 10.23 -12.46 -41.37
C LYS A 188 9.26 -11.67 -42.25
N THR A 189 8.40 -12.36 -42.98
CA THR A 189 7.43 -11.82 -43.92
C THR A 189 6.11 -12.56 -43.83
N MET A 190 5.03 -11.97 -44.36
CA MET A 190 3.71 -12.60 -44.39
C MET A 190 3.69 -13.98 -45.08
N SER A 191 4.55 -14.22 -46.08
CA SER A 191 4.61 -15.52 -46.76
C SER A 191 5.18 -16.66 -45.92
N ASP A 192 5.84 -16.35 -44.80
CA ASP A 192 6.34 -17.36 -43.87
C ASP A 192 5.22 -17.91 -42.96
N CYS A 193 4.04 -17.27 -42.94
CA CYS A 193 2.94 -17.60 -42.05
C CYS A 193 1.81 -18.39 -42.75
N PRO A 194 1.07 -19.23 -42.01
CA PRO A 194 -0.15 -19.89 -42.48
C PRO A 194 -1.23 -18.92 -43.02
N MET A 195 -2.23 -19.45 -43.74
CA MET A 195 -3.36 -18.63 -44.23
C MET A 195 -4.06 -17.89 -43.07
N ASN A 196 -4.50 -16.65 -43.33
CA ASN A 196 -5.12 -15.73 -42.36
C ASN A 196 -4.21 -15.29 -41.20
N GLN A 197 -2.89 -15.48 -41.34
CA GLN A 197 -1.91 -14.95 -40.41
C GLN A 197 -0.98 -13.94 -41.11
N TYR A 198 -0.42 -13.03 -40.34
CA TYR A 198 0.62 -12.12 -40.80
C TYR A 198 1.81 -12.16 -39.86
N CYS A 199 2.96 -11.74 -40.37
CA CYS A 199 4.16 -11.67 -39.56
C CYS A 199 4.21 -10.36 -38.79
N THR A 200 4.19 -10.38 -37.46
CA THR A 200 4.09 -9.15 -36.64
C THR A 200 5.32 -8.23 -36.72
N SER A 201 6.49 -8.74 -37.12
CA SER A 201 7.74 -7.97 -37.18
C SER A 201 8.76 -8.66 -38.10
N ALA A 202 9.63 -7.88 -38.76
CA ALA A 202 10.74 -8.45 -39.53
C ALA A 202 11.85 -9.04 -38.65
N ASN A 203 11.99 -8.52 -37.42
CA ASN A 203 13.09 -8.84 -36.51
C ASN A 203 12.67 -9.81 -35.40
N PHE A 204 11.41 -9.73 -34.95
CA PHE A 204 10.85 -10.54 -33.86
C PHE A 204 9.50 -11.15 -34.30
N GLY A 205 9.45 -11.64 -35.54
CA GLY A 205 8.21 -12.02 -36.19
C GLY A 205 7.50 -13.20 -35.53
N ARG A 206 6.23 -12.99 -35.20
CA ARG A 206 5.27 -14.03 -34.80
C ARG A 206 4.20 -14.13 -35.86
N CYS A 207 3.76 -15.34 -36.17
CA CYS A 207 2.59 -15.52 -37.02
C CYS A 207 1.34 -15.30 -36.15
N ALA A 208 0.72 -14.14 -36.32
CA ALA A 208 -0.48 -13.75 -35.60
C ALA A 208 -1.69 -13.81 -36.54
N GLU A 209 -2.79 -14.36 -36.06
CA GLU A 209 -4.08 -14.25 -36.74
C GLU A 209 -4.51 -12.79 -36.82
N TYR A 210 -5.22 -12.45 -37.89
CA TYR A 210 -5.80 -11.12 -38.05
C TYR A 210 -7.19 -11.20 -38.64
N THR A 211 -8.04 -10.27 -38.21
CA THR A 211 -9.36 -10.05 -38.79
C THR A 211 -9.32 -8.74 -39.56
N VAL A 212 -9.52 -8.80 -40.88
CA VAL A 212 -9.71 -7.59 -41.69
C VAL A 212 -11.04 -6.97 -41.30
N CYS A 213 -11.06 -5.66 -41.14
CA CYS A 213 -12.23 -4.92 -40.71
C CYS A 213 -12.41 -3.64 -41.55
N THR A 214 -13.65 -3.18 -41.59
CA THR A 214 -14.03 -1.86 -42.12
C THR A 214 -14.58 -0.94 -41.03
N SER A 215 -15.01 -1.50 -39.91
CA SER A 215 -15.44 -0.77 -38.71
C SER A 215 -15.06 -1.56 -37.45
N SER A 216 -14.94 -0.85 -36.32
CA SER A 216 -14.56 -1.46 -35.03
C SER A 216 -15.63 -2.39 -34.45
N ASP A 217 -16.87 -2.33 -34.93
CA ASP A 217 -17.95 -3.24 -34.51
C ASP A 217 -17.74 -4.68 -35.00
N GLN A 218 -16.85 -4.88 -35.98
CA GLN A 218 -16.45 -6.20 -36.50
C GLN A 218 -15.32 -6.83 -35.67
N CYS A 219 -14.81 -6.11 -34.67
CA CYS A 219 -13.70 -6.54 -33.84
C CYS A 219 -14.18 -6.99 -32.47
N ASP A 220 -13.37 -7.82 -31.80
CA ASP A 220 -13.64 -8.20 -30.42
C ASP A 220 -13.66 -6.98 -29.49
N LYS A 221 -14.26 -7.15 -28.31
CA LYS A 221 -14.55 -6.05 -27.35
C LYS A 221 -13.36 -5.11 -27.10
N ASP A 222 -12.14 -5.62 -27.03
CA ASP A 222 -10.94 -4.85 -26.69
C ASP A 222 -10.09 -4.46 -27.89
N HIS A 223 -10.65 -4.59 -29.10
CA HIS A 223 -9.98 -4.27 -30.35
C HIS A 223 -10.60 -3.06 -31.05
N GLU A 224 -9.82 -2.43 -31.92
CA GLU A 224 -10.23 -1.33 -32.78
C GLU A 224 -9.79 -1.61 -34.21
N CYS A 225 -10.63 -1.19 -35.16
CA CYS A 225 -10.32 -1.33 -36.57
C CYS A 225 -9.34 -0.26 -37.02
N LEU A 226 -8.06 -0.59 -37.05
CA LEU A 226 -6.98 0.35 -37.32
C LEU A 226 -6.13 -0.07 -38.52
N LYS A 227 -5.64 0.94 -39.23
CA LYS A 227 -4.62 0.82 -40.27
C LYS A 227 -3.23 1.00 -39.66
N PHE A 228 -2.25 0.23 -40.13
CA PHE A 228 -0.86 0.43 -39.69
C PHE A 228 -0.35 1.83 -40.06
N PRO A 229 0.41 2.50 -39.17
CA PRO A 229 1.10 3.75 -39.50
C PRO A 229 2.04 3.58 -40.70
N SER A 230 2.18 4.63 -41.50
CA SER A 230 3.05 4.62 -42.69
C SER A 230 4.50 4.28 -42.28
N GLY A 231 5.06 3.21 -42.85
CA GLY A 231 6.42 2.74 -42.55
C GLY A 231 6.56 1.76 -41.36
N GLN A 232 5.49 1.49 -40.61
CA GLN A 232 5.47 0.51 -39.50
C GLN A 232 4.66 -0.75 -39.81
N CYS A 233 4.17 -0.84 -41.05
CA CYS A 233 3.41 -1.97 -41.52
C CYS A 233 4.30 -3.23 -41.58
N PRO A 234 3.80 -4.37 -41.11
CA PRO A 234 4.60 -5.58 -41.10
C PRO A 234 5.01 -6.05 -42.52
N PRO A 235 6.20 -6.66 -42.69
CA PRO A 235 6.73 -6.98 -44.01
C PRO A 235 5.83 -7.94 -44.80
N GLY A 236 5.43 -7.52 -46.00
CA GLY A 236 4.57 -8.31 -46.90
C GLY A 236 3.07 -8.20 -46.62
N PHE A 237 2.64 -7.41 -45.62
CA PHE A 237 1.24 -7.13 -45.37
C PHE A 237 0.70 -6.02 -46.30
N ASP A 238 -0.56 -6.12 -46.72
CA ASP A 238 -1.22 -5.05 -47.49
C ASP A 238 -1.60 -3.90 -46.56
N CYS A 239 -0.71 -2.93 -46.46
CA CYS A 239 -0.85 -1.77 -45.59
C CYS A 239 -2.03 -0.86 -45.93
N SER A 240 -2.77 -1.11 -47.03
CA SER A 240 -4.01 -0.41 -47.33
C SER A 240 -5.19 -0.89 -46.47
N LYS A 241 -5.14 -2.12 -45.96
CA LYS A 241 -6.19 -2.75 -45.17
C LYS A 241 -6.12 -2.35 -43.70
N SER A 242 -7.30 -2.23 -43.09
CA SER A 242 -7.44 -2.15 -41.63
C SER A 242 -7.64 -3.54 -41.06
N ILE A 243 -7.07 -3.78 -39.89
CA ILE A 243 -7.28 -5.01 -39.12
C ILE A 243 -7.74 -4.66 -37.71
N CYS A 244 -8.40 -5.61 -37.06
CA CYS A 244 -8.69 -5.53 -35.64
C CYS A 244 -7.37 -5.60 -34.86
N GLN A 245 -6.97 -4.49 -34.25
CA GLN A 245 -5.80 -4.39 -33.38
C GLN A 245 -6.25 -4.17 -31.95
N GLU A 246 -5.56 -4.74 -30.97
CA GLU A 246 -5.83 -4.50 -29.55
C GLU A 246 -5.77 -2.99 -29.29
N ARG A 247 -6.72 -2.48 -28.51
CA ARG A 247 -6.75 -1.08 -28.11
C ARG A 247 -5.53 -0.75 -27.26
N GLN A 248 -5.15 0.52 -27.24
CA GLN A 248 -4.11 0.99 -26.33
C GLN A 248 -4.47 0.59 -24.89
N ARG A 249 -3.53 -0.04 -24.19
CA ARG A 249 -3.67 -0.36 -22.78
C ARG A 249 -3.59 0.91 -21.92
N CYS A 250 -4.33 0.92 -20.82
CA CYS A 250 -4.38 2.03 -19.91
C CYS A 250 -4.56 1.55 -18.47
N VAL A 251 -4.00 2.31 -17.55
CA VAL A 251 -4.17 2.14 -16.11
C VAL A 251 -5.18 3.20 -15.63
N ILE A 252 -4.98 4.46 -16.02
CA ILE A 252 -5.86 5.59 -15.72
C ILE A 252 -6.42 6.22 -17.00
N ASP A 253 -7.49 7.00 -16.87
CA ASP A 253 -8.11 7.71 -18.00
C ASP A 253 -7.10 8.63 -18.72
N GLY A 254 -6.13 9.18 -17.98
CA GLY A 254 -5.05 10.03 -18.52
C GLY A 254 -4.07 9.30 -19.46
N ASP A 255 -4.04 7.97 -19.45
CA ASP A 255 -3.22 7.20 -20.40
C ASP A 255 -3.85 7.17 -21.80
N CYS A 256 -5.15 7.46 -21.89
CA CYS A 256 -5.93 7.43 -23.13
C CYS A 256 -5.80 8.72 -23.94
N VAL A 257 -4.57 8.95 -24.36
CA VAL A 257 -4.17 10.01 -25.27
C VAL A 257 -3.76 9.41 -26.62
N PRO A 258 -4.07 10.07 -27.77
CA PRO A 258 -3.57 9.62 -29.06
C PRO A 258 -2.03 9.52 -29.06
N ALA A 259 -1.46 8.59 -29.84
CA ALA A 259 0.00 8.48 -29.96
C ALA A 259 0.63 9.83 -30.32
N ALA A 260 1.65 10.25 -29.56
CA ALA A 260 2.37 11.50 -29.82
C ALA A 260 2.96 11.47 -31.23
N THR A 261 2.61 12.44 -32.06
CA THR A 261 3.20 12.62 -33.39
C THR A 261 4.10 13.86 -33.37
N THR A 262 5.05 13.94 -34.29
CA THR A 262 5.90 15.15 -34.46
C THR A 262 5.09 16.42 -34.75
N ALA A 263 3.81 16.28 -35.15
CA ALA A 263 2.89 17.39 -35.40
C ALA A 263 2.06 17.81 -34.17
N ASN A 264 1.95 16.95 -33.14
CA ASN A 264 1.19 17.26 -31.94
C ASN A 264 1.91 16.68 -30.69
N PRO A 265 2.86 17.44 -30.11
CA PRO A 265 3.69 16.97 -29.00
C PRO A 265 2.96 16.84 -27.67
N MET A 266 1.69 17.30 -27.58
CA MET A 266 0.79 17.05 -26.45
C MET A 266 -0.56 16.54 -26.96
N PRO A 267 -0.75 15.21 -27.05
CA PRO A 267 -2.03 14.66 -27.47
C PRO A 267 -3.11 14.96 -26.42
N ALA A 268 -4.20 15.61 -26.83
CA ALA A 268 -5.35 15.83 -25.96
C ALA A 268 -6.08 14.50 -25.72
N GLN A 269 -6.45 14.22 -24.47
CA GLN A 269 -7.21 13.03 -24.09
C GLN A 269 -8.47 12.89 -24.97
N ASN A 270 -8.66 11.71 -25.56
CA ASN A 270 -9.78 11.40 -26.46
C ASN A 270 -10.58 10.17 -26.02
N GLY A 271 -10.26 9.64 -24.84
CA GLY A 271 -10.85 8.41 -24.33
C GLY A 271 -10.82 8.30 -22.81
N TYR A 272 -11.42 7.22 -22.32
CA TYR A 272 -11.39 6.81 -20.92
C TYR A 272 -10.92 5.37 -20.81
N CYS A 273 -10.40 5.01 -19.64
CA CYS A 273 -9.91 3.67 -19.37
C CYS A 273 -11.02 2.76 -18.85
N SER A 274 -11.21 1.59 -19.47
CA SER A 274 -12.16 0.59 -19.00
C SER A 274 -11.72 -0.82 -19.39
N GLY A 275 -11.63 -1.72 -18.42
CA GLY A 275 -11.08 -3.06 -18.60
C GLY A 275 -9.65 -3.05 -19.12
N ASN A 276 -8.79 -2.19 -18.56
CA ASN A 276 -7.38 -2.01 -18.95
C ASN A 276 -7.16 -1.54 -20.42
N HIS A 277 -8.20 -1.05 -21.09
CA HIS A 277 -8.15 -0.60 -22.48
C HIS A 277 -8.80 0.77 -22.69
N CYS A 278 -8.21 1.58 -23.56
CA CYS A 278 -8.73 2.89 -23.91
C CYS A 278 -9.97 2.79 -24.78
N ARG A 279 -11.06 3.35 -24.27
CA ARG A 279 -12.35 3.51 -24.97
C ARG A 279 -12.44 4.91 -25.53
N PRO A 280 -12.88 5.08 -26.79
CA PRO A 280 -13.09 6.41 -27.35
C PRO A 280 -14.21 7.12 -26.59
N ALA A 281 -14.03 8.42 -26.38
CA ALA A 281 -14.99 9.26 -25.70
C ALA A 281 -15.41 10.42 -26.60
N VAL A 282 -16.70 10.75 -26.58
CA VAL A 282 -17.21 11.96 -27.24
C VAL A 282 -16.94 13.15 -26.33
N LYS A 283 -16.44 14.25 -26.89
CA LYS A 283 -16.31 15.51 -26.14
C LYS A 283 -17.68 16.09 -25.83
N CYS A 284 -17.85 16.64 -24.64
CA CYS A 284 -19.11 17.18 -24.17
C CYS A 284 -18.95 18.52 -23.47
N SER A 285 -20.05 19.27 -23.43
CA SER A 285 -20.25 20.43 -22.56
C SER A 285 -21.62 20.31 -21.90
N GLY A 286 -21.67 20.12 -20.58
CA GLY A 286 -22.94 19.88 -19.86
C GLY A 286 -23.60 18.55 -20.24
N ALA A 287 -24.93 18.49 -20.29
CA ALA A 287 -25.71 17.26 -20.51
C ALA A 287 -25.79 16.77 -21.97
N SER A 288 -24.71 16.92 -22.76
CA SER A 288 -24.68 16.62 -24.19
C SER A 288 -24.42 15.14 -24.55
N CYS A 289 -24.32 14.26 -23.55
CA CYS A 289 -23.99 12.85 -23.74
C CYS A 289 -25.22 12.00 -24.10
N ALA A 290 -24.98 10.90 -24.83
CA ALA A 290 -26.01 9.92 -25.14
C ALA A 290 -26.54 9.21 -23.86
N ALA A 291 -27.71 8.57 -23.96
CA ALA A 291 -28.29 7.82 -22.84
C ALA A 291 -27.29 6.76 -22.30
N GLY A 292 -27.17 6.68 -20.97
CA GLY A 292 -26.20 5.83 -20.29
C GLY A 292 -24.79 6.44 -20.15
N PHE A 293 -24.58 7.66 -20.62
CA PHE A 293 -23.34 8.42 -20.45
C PHE A 293 -23.59 9.75 -19.75
N GLU A 294 -22.58 10.23 -19.04
CA GLU A 294 -22.57 11.54 -18.40
C GLU A 294 -21.29 12.31 -18.77
N CYS A 295 -21.34 13.63 -18.69
CA CYS A 295 -20.20 14.47 -19.02
C CYS A 295 -19.32 14.70 -17.79
N VAL A 296 -18.10 14.15 -17.80
CA VAL A 296 -17.10 14.34 -16.74
C VAL A 296 -15.81 14.85 -17.38
N ALA A 297 -15.26 15.96 -16.89
CA ALA A 297 -14.04 16.56 -17.44
C ALA A 297 -14.07 16.75 -18.97
N SER A 298 -15.22 17.19 -19.50
CA SER A 298 -15.48 17.39 -20.94
C SER A 298 -15.46 16.11 -21.80
N LEU A 299 -15.56 14.93 -21.21
CA LEU A 299 -15.69 13.64 -21.91
C LEU A 299 -16.98 12.91 -21.49
N CYS A 300 -17.68 12.35 -22.46
CA CYS A 300 -18.79 11.44 -22.20
C CYS A 300 -18.24 10.09 -21.74
N VAL A 301 -18.47 9.76 -20.47
CA VAL A 301 -18.07 8.51 -19.83
C VAL A 301 -19.32 7.75 -19.36
N PRO A 302 -19.26 6.43 -19.16
CA PRO A 302 -20.40 5.67 -18.66
C PRO A 302 -20.93 6.27 -17.36
N ALA A 303 -22.25 6.52 -17.30
CA ALA A 303 -22.88 7.06 -16.12
C ALA A 303 -22.93 6.02 -15.01
N ALA A 304 -22.63 6.45 -13.78
CA ALA A 304 -22.79 5.66 -12.57
C ALA A 304 -23.51 6.50 -11.51
N CYS A 305 -24.44 5.89 -10.77
CA CYS A 305 -25.01 6.55 -9.60
C CYS A 305 -23.91 6.81 -8.57
N ARG A 306 -23.91 7.98 -7.93
CA ARG A 306 -22.98 8.40 -6.87
C ARG A 306 -23.63 8.30 -5.49
N GLY A 307 -24.95 8.42 -5.38
CA GLY A 307 -25.69 8.22 -4.15
C GLY A 307 -27.07 7.66 -4.43
N HIS A 308 -27.79 7.27 -3.38
CA HIS A 308 -29.16 6.77 -3.50
C HIS A 308 -30.12 7.81 -4.09
N ALA A 309 -29.86 9.09 -3.86
CA ALA A 309 -30.68 10.16 -4.40
C ALA A 309 -30.57 10.31 -5.93
N ASP A 310 -29.57 9.68 -6.57
CA ASP A 310 -29.49 9.61 -8.04
C ASP A 310 -30.44 8.57 -8.63
N CYS A 311 -31.01 7.69 -7.79
CA CYS A 311 -31.90 6.61 -8.20
C CYS A 311 -33.37 6.97 -7.96
N THR A 312 -34.22 6.61 -8.92
CA THR A 312 -35.66 6.91 -8.89
C THR A 312 -36.48 5.71 -8.40
N GLY A 313 -37.67 5.96 -7.86
CA GLY A 313 -38.63 4.88 -7.57
C GLY A 313 -38.24 3.95 -6.42
N GLY A 314 -37.53 4.46 -5.41
CA GLY A 314 -37.09 3.67 -4.25
C GLY A 314 -35.95 2.68 -4.55
N GLN A 315 -35.27 2.86 -5.68
CA GLN A 315 -34.05 2.13 -6.01
C GLN A 315 -32.85 2.67 -5.22
N PHE A 316 -31.84 1.84 -5.08
CA PHE A 316 -30.60 2.15 -4.38
C PHE A 316 -29.42 2.08 -5.32
N CYS A 317 -28.44 2.92 -5.04
CA CYS A 317 -27.18 2.90 -5.75
C CYS A 317 -26.31 1.77 -5.20
N VAL A 318 -26.18 0.69 -5.97
CA VAL A 318 -25.37 -0.48 -5.64
C VAL A 318 -24.47 -0.77 -6.84
N GLU A 319 -23.16 -0.86 -6.60
CA GLU A 319 -22.18 -1.10 -7.67
C GLU A 319 -22.25 -0.07 -8.82
N GLY A 320 -22.64 1.18 -8.51
CA GLY A 320 -22.74 2.27 -9.47
C GLY A 320 -23.98 2.17 -10.37
N LYS A 321 -24.91 1.25 -10.08
CA LYS A 321 -26.18 1.07 -10.79
C LYS A 321 -27.35 1.22 -9.83
N CYS A 322 -28.46 1.74 -10.33
CA CYS A 322 -29.71 1.76 -9.58
C CYS A 322 -30.36 0.38 -9.60
N ALA A 323 -30.50 -0.23 -8.42
CA ALA A 323 -31.09 -1.54 -8.22
C ALA A 323 -32.28 -1.44 -7.25
N SER A 324 -33.30 -2.27 -7.44
CA SER A 324 -34.40 -2.39 -6.49
C SER A 324 -34.00 -3.31 -5.33
N PRO A 325 -34.52 -3.08 -4.10
CA PRO A 325 -34.30 -4.00 -2.99
C PRO A 325 -34.87 -5.39 -3.31
N PRO A 326 -34.20 -6.49 -2.88
CA PRO A 326 -34.77 -7.82 -2.98
C PRO A 326 -35.98 -7.98 -2.03
N PRO A 327 -36.82 -9.02 -2.21
CA PRO A 327 -37.89 -9.33 -1.27
C PRO A 327 -37.39 -9.57 0.16
N ASP A 328 -38.13 -9.11 1.17
CA ASP A 328 -37.78 -9.19 2.60
C ASP A 328 -37.34 -10.59 3.08
N MET A 329 -37.96 -11.64 2.54
CA MET A 329 -37.68 -13.04 2.88
C MET A 329 -36.28 -13.52 2.46
N GLU A 330 -35.59 -12.78 1.58
CA GLU A 330 -34.25 -13.11 1.12
C GLU A 330 -33.15 -12.61 2.07
N TYR A 331 -33.48 -11.70 3.00
CA TYR A 331 -32.52 -11.21 3.97
C TYR A 331 -32.17 -12.28 5.02
N SER A 332 -30.86 -12.52 5.18
CA SER A 332 -30.30 -13.46 6.15
C SER A 332 -29.49 -12.77 7.25
N ILE A 333 -29.01 -11.55 7.01
CA ILE A 333 -28.31 -10.72 7.98
C ILE A 333 -28.89 -9.29 7.90
N LEU A 334 -29.00 -8.65 9.06
CA LEU A 334 -29.33 -7.23 9.17
C LEU A 334 -28.16 -6.47 9.80
N GLN A 335 -28.05 -5.19 9.47
CA GLN A 335 -27.16 -4.25 10.14
C GLN A 335 -27.90 -2.93 10.38
N LEU A 336 -27.78 -2.38 11.58
CA LEU A 336 -28.40 -1.12 11.99
C LEU A 336 -27.29 -0.08 12.21
N THR A 337 -27.52 1.15 11.79
CA THR A 337 -26.66 2.30 12.10
C THR A 337 -27.50 3.55 12.39
N PRO A 338 -27.11 4.37 13.38
CA PRO A 338 -26.01 4.13 14.32
C PRO A 338 -26.33 2.97 15.28
N LEU A 339 -25.32 2.44 15.99
CA LEU A 339 -25.51 1.49 17.11
C LEU A 339 -25.66 2.19 18.45
N HIS A 340 -25.08 3.38 18.56
CA HIS A 340 -25.14 4.24 19.74
C HIS A 340 -25.49 5.66 19.34
N ALA A 341 -26.35 6.30 20.12
CA ALA A 341 -26.62 7.72 19.97
C ALA A 341 -27.07 8.34 21.29
N VAL A 342 -26.85 9.64 21.37
CA VAL A 342 -27.33 10.49 22.45
C VAL A 342 -28.23 11.55 21.85
N LEU A 343 -29.37 11.82 22.50
CA LEU A 343 -30.33 12.85 22.10
C LEU A 343 -30.81 13.66 23.31
N GLU A 344 -31.21 14.91 23.06
CA GLU A 344 -32.07 15.64 23.98
C GLU A 344 -33.55 15.28 23.75
N VAL A 345 -34.40 15.41 24.78
CA VAL A 345 -35.86 15.28 24.63
C VAL A 345 -36.36 16.28 23.57
N GLY A 346 -37.03 15.76 22.54
CA GLY A 346 -37.51 16.53 21.39
C GLY A 346 -36.67 16.35 20.13
N ASP A 347 -35.42 15.89 20.26
CA ASP A 347 -34.56 15.64 19.11
C ASP A 347 -35.03 14.44 18.27
N VAL A 348 -34.52 14.41 17.04
CA VAL A 348 -34.77 13.34 16.08
C VAL A 348 -33.47 12.74 15.55
N LEU A 349 -33.51 11.44 15.25
CA LEU A 349 -32.40 10.69 14.68
C LEU A 349 -32.91 9.76 13.59
N GLN A 350 -32.25 9.73 12.44
CA GLN A 350 -32.57 8.79 11.39
C GLN A 350 -31.77 7.49 11.57
N LEU A 351 -32.47 6.36 11.73
CA LEU A 351 -31.87 5.03 11.67
C LEU A 351 -31.82 4.53 10.24
N HIS A 352 -30.74 3.84 9.91
CA HIS A 352 -30.60 3.12 8.64
C HIS A 352 -30.42 1.63 8.90
N LEU A 353 -31.29 0.83 8.29
CA LEU A 353 -31.21 -0.63 8.34
C LEU A 353 -30.76 -1.15 6.97
N VAL A 354 -29.77 -2.03 6.95
CA VAL A 354 -29.29 -2.73 5.74
C VAL A 354 -29.56 -4.20 5.88
N GLY A 355 -30.13 -4.81 4.84
CA GLY A 355 -30.32 -6.24 4.72
C GLY A 355 -29.32 -6.85 3.74
N PHE A 356 -28.82 -8.04 4.08
CA PHE A 356 -27.90 -8.82 3.25
C PHE A 356 -28.57 -10.13 2.86
N GLY A 357 -28.58 -10.42 1.56
CA GLY A 357 -29.09 -11.68 1.00
C GLY A 357 -28.02 -12.75 0.84
N LEU A 358 -28.45 -14.01 0.64
CA LEU A 358 -27.57 -15.17 0.46
C LEU A 358 -26.65 -15.09 -0.78
N GLY A 359 -26.96 -14.23 -1.74
CA GLY A 359 -26.15 -13.98 -2.94
C GLY A 359 -25.04 -12.92 -2.75
N GLY A 360 -24.84 -12.41 -1.53
CA GLY A 360 -23.87 -11.33 -1.27
C GLY A 360 -24.35 -9.94 -1.73
N VAL A 361 -25.64 -9.80 -2.03
CA VAL A 361 -26.28 -8.50 -2.31
C VAL A 361 -26.70 -7.86 -0.99
N SER A 362 -26.30 -6.61 -0.79
CA SER A 362 -26.81 -5.76 0.28
C SER A 362 -27.70 -4.67 -0.28
N SER A 363 -28.69 -4.27 0.50
CA SER A 363 -29.59 -3.16 0.16
C SER A 363 -30.10 -2.52 1.44
N PRO A 364 -30.27 -1.18 1.47
CA PRO A 364 -31.06 -0.54 2.50
C PRO A 364 -32.47 -1.14 2.55
N VAL A 365 -33.01 -1.25 3.76
CA VAL A 365 -34.37 -1.72 4.03
C VAL A 365 -35.26 -0.49 4.17
N PRO A 366 -36.18 -0.22 3.22
CA PRO A 366 -36.96 1.00 3.20
C PRO A 366 -38.01 1.08 4.31
N SER A 367 -38.45 -0.06 4.85
CA SER A 367 -39.42 -0.12 5.94
C SER A 367 -39.14 -1.34 6.83
N ALA A 368 -39.07 -1.13 8.14
CA ALA A 368 -38.84 -2.19 9.12
C ALA A 368 -39.75 -2.02 10.35
N LYS A 369 -39.80 -3.07 11.18
CA LYS A 369 -40.44 -3.02 12.50
C LYS A 369 -39.39 -2.62 13.53
N TYR A 370 -39.69 -1.57 14.30
CA TYR A 370 -38.85 -1.09 15.39
C TYR A 370 -39.61 -1.21 16.72
N ASP A 371 -39.06 -1.99 17.65
CA ASP A 371 -39.55 -2.10 19.02
C ASP A 371 -38.67 -1.24 19.94
N VAL A 372 -39.26 -0.32 20.70
CA VAL A 372 -38.55 0.50 21.71
C VAL A 372 -38.67 -0.20 23.06
N LEU A 373 -37.54 -0.58 23.64
CA LEU A 373 -37.45 -1.42 24.83
C LEU A 373 -36.68 -0.70 25.94
N ASP A 374 -37.01 -0.95 27.20
CA ASP A 374 -36.19 -0.56 28.36
C ASP A 374 -35.05 -1.57 28.63
N ASP A 375 -34.26 -1.33 29.67
CA ASP A 375 -33.13 -2.19 30.07
C ASP A 375 -33.59 -3.59 30.50
N GLN A 376 -34.86 -3.77 30.85
CA GLN A 376 -35.49 -5.06 31.18
C GLN A 376 -36.15 -5.72 29.95
N GLY A 377 -36.03 -5.11 28.77
CA GLY A 377 -36.60 -5.61 27.52
C GLY A 377 -38.11 -5.46 27.41
N GLN A 378 -38.74 -4.61 28.22
CA GLN A 378 -40.17 -4.30 28.14
C GLN A 378 -40.42 -3.08 27.24
N PRO A 379 -41.61 -2.96 26.60
CA PRO A 379 -41.92 -1.80 25.78
C PRO A 379 -41.80 -0.48 26.53
N SER A 380 -41.10 0.49 25.94
CA SER A 380 -40.89 1.82 26.49
C SER A 380 -41.55 2.89 25.61
N SER A 381 -41.93 4.00 26.23
CA SER A 381 -42.51 5.18 25.56
C SER A 381 -41.57 6.38 25.53
N LEU A 382 -40.32 6.19 25.96
CA LEU A 382 -39.31 7.27 26.00
C LEU A 382 -38.84 7.70 24.61
N ALA A 383 -39.07 6.88 23.58
CA ALA A 383 -38.87 7.23 22.18
C ALA A 383 -39.97 6.64 21.30
N THR A 384 -40.18 7.23 20.13
CA THR A 384 -41.00 6.65 19.06
C THR A 384 -40.16 6.46 17.80
N VAL A 385 -40.49 5.46 16.99
CA VAL A 385 -39.76 5.17 15.75
C VAL A 385 -40.77 4.91 14.63
N THR A 386 -40.62 5.63 13.52
CA THR A 386 -41.43 5.37 12.30
C THR A 386 -40.98 4.09 11.61
N THR A 387 -41.79 3.55 10.69
CA THR A 387 -41.40 2.37 9.91
C THR A 387 -40.18 2.64 9.02
N GLY A 388 -39.95 3.90 8.64
CA GLY A 388 -38.76 4.34 7.90
C GLY A 388 -37.54 4.62 8.79
N GLY A 389 -37.58 4.34 10.09
CA GLY A 389 -36.44 4.48 10.99
C GLY A 389 -36.22 5.88 11.60
N LEU A 390 -37.12 6.86 11.37
CA LEU A 390 -37.04 8.15 12.05
C LEU A 390 -37.42 7.99 13.53
N VAL A 391 -36.48 8.25 14.42
CA VAL A 391 -36.64 8.24 15.88
C VAL A 391 -37.00 9.65 16.35
N THR A 392 -37.89 9.75 17.32
CA THR A 392 -38.17 10.98 18.07
C THR A 392 -38.02 10.70 19.56
N ALA A 393 -37.15 11.48 20.23
CA ALA A 393 -36.95 11.42 21.68
C ALA A 393 -38.15 12.06 22.40
N VAL A 394 -38.82 11.29 23.27
CA VAL A 394 -40.06 11.70 23.95
C VAL A 394 -39.86 11.95 25.44
N GLY A 395 -39.02 11.15 26.10
CA GLY A 395 -38.76 11.26 27.53
C GLY A 395 -37.34 10.83 27.88
N PRO A 396 -36.81 11.32 29.02
CA PRO A 396 -35.43 11.04 29.41
C PRO A 396 -35.26 9.59 29.91
N GLY A 397 -34.08 9.03 29.66
CA GLY A 397 -33.69 7.67 30.06
C GLY A 397 -32.95 6.94 28.94
N THR A 398 -32.60 5.68 29.20
CA THR A 398 -31.96 4.81 28.21
C THR A 398 -32.99 3.85 27.64
N VAL A 399 -32.97 3.68 26.32
CA VAL A 399 -33.78 2.68 25.62
C VAL A 399 -32.95 1.91 24.61
N LYS A 400 -33.43 0.71 24.32
CA LYS A 400 -32.92 -0.17 23.29
C LYS A 400 -33.91 -0.21 22.14
N ILE A 401 -33.48 0.20 20.95
CA ILE A 401 -34.31 0.17 19.74
C ILE A 401 -33.97 -1.09 18.96
N ARG A 402 -34.92 -2.01 18.84
CA ARG A 402 -34.79 -3.29 18.15
C ARG A 402 -35.41 -3.23 16.77
N ALA A 403 -34.60 -3.32 15.73
CA ALA A 403 -35.00 -3.38 14.33
C ALA A 403 -35.17 -4.83 13.85
N SER A 404 -36.24 -5.10 13.12
CA SER A 404 -36.54 -6.41 12.51
C SER A 404 -37.29 -6.27 11.19
N VAL A 405 -37.11 -7.24 10.29
CA VAL A 405 -37.81 -7.30 9.00
C VAL A 405 -38.77 -8.48 9.00
N THR A 406 -40.03 -8.23 8.65
CA THR A 406 -41.09 -9.25 8.68
C THR A 406 -40.82 -10.33 7.64
N ALA A 407 -41.01 -11.60 8.01
CA ALA A 407 -40.77 -12.77 7.14
C ALA A 407 -39.32 -12.98 6.67
N SER A 408 -38.35 -12.20 7.18
CA SER A 408 -36.93 -12.45 6.95
C SER A 408 -36.39 -13.59 7.82
N GLY A 409 -35.33 -14.26 7.36
CA GLY A 409 -34.57 -15.23 8.17
C GLY A 409 -33.52 -14.57 9.08
N ALA A 410 -33.39 -13.25 9.01
CA ALA A 410 -32.34 -12.51 9.70
C ALA A 410 -32.70 -12.22 11.17
N PRO A 411 -31.75 -12.37 12.11
CA PRO A 411 -31.99 -12.00 13.50
C PRO A 411 -32.15 -10.47 13.64
N PRO A 412 -32.95 -10.01 14.62
CA PRO A 412 -33.11 -8.59 14.88
C PRO A 412 -31.79 -7.93 15.30
N LYS A 413 -31.68 -6.63 15.05
CA LYS A 413 -30.53 -5.81 15.45
C LYS A 413 -30.95 -4.70 16.39
N ASP A 414 -30.05 -4.39 17.32
CA ASP A 414 -30.34 -3.48 18.41
C ASP A 414 -29.41 -2.28 18.37
N MET A 415 -29.95 -1.11 18.73
CA MET A 415 -29.23 0.12 19.02
C MET A 415 -29.53 0.54 20.46
N VAL A 416 -28.56 1.19 21.12
CA VAL A 416 -28.76 1.85 22.42
C VAL A 416 -28.88 3.37 22.21
N LEU A 417 -29.92 3.95 22.79
CA LEU A 417 -30.21 5.38 22.76
C LEU A 417 -30.29 5.93 24.18
N ALA A 418 -29.46 6.92 24.49
CA ALA A 418 -29.54 7.69 25.71
C ALA A 418 -30.25 9.02 25.45
N ILE A 419 -31.30 9.31 26.21
CA ILE A 419 -32.11 10.51 26.07
C ILE A 419 -31.99 11.36 27.33
N TYR A 420 -31.61 12.62 27.18
CA TYR A 420 -31.42 13.53 28.30
C TYR A 420 -32.47 14.63 28.29
N PRO A 421 -32.93 15.09 29.46
CA PRO A 421 -33.78 16.27 29.52
C PRO A 421 -32.95 17.53 29.26
N HIS A 422 -33.59 18.55 28.69
CA HIS A 422 -33.02 19.90 28.56
C HIS A 422 -32.66 20.49 29.94
N VAL A 423 -31.48 21.09 30.06
CA VAL A 423 -31.08 21.77 31.31
C VAL A 423 -31.74 23.15 31.41
N THR A 424 -32.65 23.30 32.37
CA THR A 424 -33.36 24.57 32.63
C THR A 424 -32.66 25.47 33.66
N SER A 425 -31.70 24.94 34.41
CA SER A 425 -30.93 25.69 35.42
C SER A 425 -29.61 25.00 35.74
N GLY A 426 -28.59 25.79 36.06
CA GLY A 426 -27.23 25.28 36.29
C GLY A 426 -26.53 24.93 34.98
N ARG A 427 -25.50 24.10 35.07
CA ARG A 427 -24.74 23.58 33.92
C ARG A 427 -24.59 22.06 34.02
N ARG A 428 -24.44 21.39 32.89
CA ARG A 428 -24.17 19.96 32.80
C ARG A 428 -23.04 19.71 31.80
N VAL A 429 -22.17 18.76 32.14
CA VAL A 429 -21.14 18.24 31.24
C VAL A 429 -21.40 16.75 31.03
N LEU A 430 -21.65 16.35 29.79
CA LEU A 430 -21.78 14.98 29.36
C LEU A 430 -20.44 14.51 28.79
N VAL A 431 -19.83 13.51 29.43
CA VAL A 431 -18.55 12.95 28.99
C VAL A 431 -18.80 11.61 28.30
N LEU A 432 -18.45 11.55 27.02
CA LEU A 432 -18.63 10.37 26.17
C LEU A 432 -17.28 9.73 25.85
N ARG A 433 -17.26 8.43 25.58
CA ARG A 433 -16.12 7.76 24.95
C ARG A 433 -16.31 7.82 23.44
N ASP A 434 -15.39 8.49 22.75
CA ASP A 434 -15.45 8.69 21.29
C ASP A 434 -15.53 7.38 20.49
N SER A 435 -14.87 6.31 20.96
CA SER A 435 -14.84 5.02 20.25
C SER A 435 -16.14 4.23 20.33
N THR A 436 -17.01 4.51 21.30
CA THR A 436 -18.27 3.77 21.53
C THR A 436 -19.50 4.68 21.58
N HIS A 437 -19.33 6.00 21.59
CA HIS A 437 -20.40 7.00 21.73
C HIS A 437 -21.27 6.82 22.99
N GLN A 438 -20.69 6.25 24.04
CA GLN A 438 -21.37 5.96 25.31
C GLN A 438 -20.85 6.84 26.45
N GLY A 439 -21.73 7.11 27.42
CA GLY A 439 -21.40 7.83 28.65
C GLY A 439 -20.32 7.15 29.48
N LEU A 440 -19.35 7.93 29.96
CA LEU A 440 -18.26 7.45 30.80
C LEU A 440 -18.54 7.71 32.28
N SER A 441 -18.72 6.64 33.06
CA SER A 441 -18.91 6.73 34.52
C SER A 441 -17.61 7.00 35.28
N GLY A 442 -17.70 7.76 36.37
CA GLY A 442 -16.57 7.95 37.30
C GLY A 442 -15.51 8.95 36.84
N VAL A 443 -15.75 9.69 35.76
CA VAL A 443 -14.85 10.73 35.23
C VAL A 443 -14.89 11.93 36.17
N ALA A 444 -13.71 12.43 36.56
CA ALA A 444 -13.61 13.67 37.31
C ALA A 444 -13.74 14.87 36.36
N VAL A 445 -14.67 15.77 36.66
CA VAL A 445 -14.94 16.98 35.87
C VAL A 445 -14.81 18.20 36.76
N LYS A 446 -13.95 19.14 36.36
CA LYS A 446 -13.88 20.48 36.95
C LYS A 446 -14.51 21.50 36.03
N ALA A 447 -15.36 22.37 36.56
CA ALA A 447 -16.00 23.43 35.79
C ALA A 447 -16.01 24.77 36.56
N CYS A 448 -15.91 25.87 35.82
CA CYS A 448 -15.91 27.24 36.34
C CYS A 448 -16.46 28.19 35.28
N LEU A 449 -16.80 29.43 35.67
CA LEU A 449 -17.08 30.48 34.69
C LEU A 449 -15.77 31.07 34.17
N ALA A 450 -15.73 31.43 32.90
CA ALA A 450 -14.55 32.05 32.28
C ALA A 450 -14.13 33.35 33.01
N SER A 451 -15.08 34.06 33.63
CA SER A 451 -14.83 35.25 34.43
C SER A 451 -14.16 34.98 35.79
N ASP A 452 -14.31 33.78 36.35
CA ASP A 452 -13.69 33.38 37.61
C ASP A 452 -13.44 31.86 37.64
N CYS A 453 -12.19 31.48 37.35
CA CYS A 453 -11.73 30.10 37.42
C CYS A 453 -10.63 29.89 38.46
N SER A 454 -10.60 30.73 39.49
CA SER A 454 -9.61 30.60 40.59
C SER A 454 -9.88 29.40 41.48
N ALA A 455 -11.15 29.03 41.65
CA ALA A 455 -11.62 27.88 42.44
C ALA A 455 -12.73 27.12 41.68
N PRO A 456 -12.38 26.25 40.71
CA PRO A 456 -13.39 25.50 39.95
C PRO A 456 -14.17 24.53 40.83
N LEU A 457 -15.46 24.36 40.51
CA LEU A 457 -16.30 23.32 41.08
C LEU A 457 -15.89 21.97 40.50
N GLU A 458 -16.03 20.90 41.29
CA GLU A 458 -15.68 19.54 40.89
C GLU A 458 -16.87 18.60 41.09
N ALA A 459 -17.12 17.75 40.10
CA ALA A 459 -18.14 16.71 40.14
C ALA A 459 -17.60 15.45 39.45
N THR A 460 -18.22 14.30 39.73
CA THR A 460 -17.92 13.04 39.07
C THR A 460 -19.09 12.63 38.20
N THR A 461 -18.82 12.07 37.02
CA THR A 461 -19.88 11.59 36.14
C THR A 461 -20.58 10.36 36.70
N ASP A 462 -21.89 10.30 36.52
CA ASP A 462 -22.72 9.13 36.83
C ASP A 462 -22.60 8.02 35.76
N ALA A 463 -23.42 6.97 35.88
CA ALA A 463 -23.43 5.84 34.94
C ALA A 463 -23.74 6.23 33.48
N MET A 464 -24.40 7.37 33.28
CA MET A 464 -24.74 7.93 31.97
C MET A 464 -23.66 8.90 31.46
N GLY A 465 -22.58 9.13 32.21
CA GLY A 465 -21.54 10.07 31.83
C GLY A 465 -21.83 11.52 32.20
N VAL A 466 -22.82 11.78 33.06
CA VAL A 466 -23.28 13.13 33.39
C VAL A 466 -22.62 13.66 34.66
N ALA A 467 -21.96 14.82 34.55
CA ALA A 467 -21.54 15.65 35.67
C ALA A 467 -22.42 16.91 35.74
N SER A 468 -23.12 17.10 36.87
CA SER A 468 -24.04 18.22 37.07
C SER A 468 -23.45 19.31 37.97
N PHE A 469 -23.62 20.57 37.57
CA PHE A 469 -23.14 21.76 38.27
C PHE A 469 -24.31 22.74 38.52
N PRO A 470 -25.23 22.42 39.44
CA PRO A 470 -26.41 23.27 39.71
C PRO A 470 -26.06 24.65 40.28
N ALA A 471 -24.89 24.79 40.91
CA ALA A 471 -24.41 26.04 41.47
C ALA A 471 -23.64 26.92 40.46
N LEU A 472 -23.37 26.41 39.25
CA LEU A 472 -22.66 27.17 38.22
C LEU A 472 -23.66 28.05 37.45
N GLY A 473 -23.42 29.36 37.46
CA GLY A 473 -24.32 30.34 36.87
C GLY A 473 -24.29 30.41 35.33
N ALA A 474 -24.97 31.43 34.81
CA ALA A 474 -24.94 31.77 33.39
C ALA A 474 -23.61 32.45 32.98
N GLY A 475 -23.31 32.46 31.69
CA GLY A 475 -22.07 32.97 31.09
C GLY A 475 -21.12 31.86 30.64
N ALA A 476 -20.12 32.22 29.85
CA ALA A 476 -19.18 31.26 29.27
C ALA A 476 -18.49 30.41 30.36
N MET A 477 -18.47 29.08 30.18
CA MET A 477 -17.89 28.13 31.11
C MET A 477 -16.61 27.50 30.56
N HIS A 478 -15.70 27.15 31.47
CA HIS A 478 -14.60 26.22 31.20
C HIS A 478 -14.93 24.89 31.87
N ALA A 479 -14.63 23.79 31.20
CA ALA A 479 -14.74 22.45 31.76
C ALA A 479 -13.52 21.61 31.41
N VAL A 480 -13.05 20.79 32.36
CA VAL A 480 -11.95 19.83 32.18
C VAL A 480 -12.43 18.46 32.63
N ALA A 481 -12.30 17.44 31.78
CA ALA A 481 -12.67 16.07 32.09
C ALA A 481 -11.45 15.15 32.04
N ILE A 482 -11.30 14.30 33.06
CA ILE A 482 -10.21 13.32 33.17
C ILE A 482 -10.75 11.98 33.65
N SER A 483 -10.57 10.96 32.83
CA SER A 483 -10.96 9.60 33.15
C SER A 483 -9.97 8.96 34.14
N PRO A 484 -10.44 8.21 35.15
CA PRO A 484 -9.58 7.43 36.03
C PRO A 484 -9.08 6.14 35.37
N ALA A 485 -9.56 5.80 34.17
CA ALA A 485 -9.23 4.54 33.51
C ALA A 485 -7.77 4.48 33.06
N VAL A 486 -7.12 3.35 33.34
CA VAL A 486 -5.77 3.01 32.88
C VAL A 486 -5.81 1.75 32.03
N ARG A 487 -4.88 1.66 31.09
CA ARG A 487 -4.75 0.53 30.17
C ARG A 487 -4.12 -0.67 30.87
N THR A 488 -4.64 -1.87 30.59
CA THR A 488 -4.31 -3.12 31.29
C THR A 488 -2.93 -3.71 30.97
N GLY A 489 -2.15 -3.11 30.07
CA GLY A 489 -0.81 -3.58 29.69
C GLY A 489 0.33 -2.79 30.33
N ASP A 490 0.28 -1.47 30.23
CA ASP A 490 1.37 -0.56 30.60
C ASP A 490 1.00 0.42 31.73
N GLY A 491 -0.26 0.41 32.18
CA GLY A 491 -0.74 1.28 33.24
C GLY A 491 -0.82 2.75 32.86
N LEU A 492 -0.61 3.11 31.58
CA LEU A 492 -0.80 4.46 31.09
C LEU A 492 -2.30 4.81 31.04
N PRO A 493 -2.65 6.11 31.02
CA PRO A 493 -4.04 6.54 30.86
C PRO A 493 -4.67 5.91 29.62
N LEU A 494 -5.87 5.34 29.78
CA LEU A 494 -6.60 4.73 28.67
C LEU A 494 -7.14 5.81 27.70
N LEU A 495 -7.65 6.90 28.25
CA LEU A 495 -8.25 8.00 27.51
C LEU A 495 -7.43 9.27 27.67
N GLU A 496 -7.50 10.12 26.65
CA GLU A 496 -6.93 11.45 26.71
C GLU A 496 -7.68 12.36 27.70
N ARG A 497 -7.10 13.53 27.96
CA ARG A 497 -7.74 14.61 28.73
C ARG A 497 -8.38 15.59 27.77
N ALA A 498 -9.56 16.09 28.12
CA ALA A 498 -10.23 17.10 27.31
C ALA A 498 -10.60 18.33 28.12
N THR A 499 -10.59 19.48 27.46
CA THR A 499 -11.02 20.76 28.00
C THR A 499 -11.85 21.50 26.98
N ALA A 500 -12.94 22.10 27.41
CA ALA A 500 -13.69 23.08 26.63
C ALA A 500 -13.52 24.45 27.30
N LEU A 501 -13.19 25.48 26.51
CA LEU A 501 -13.01 26.86 26.98
C LEU A 501 -14.02 27.80 26.35
N SER A 502 -14.42 28.78 27.15
CA SER A 502 -15.34 29.85 26.78
C SER A 502 -16.60 29.37 26.07
N VAL A 503 -17.20 28.27 26.54
CA VAL A 503 -18.41 27.68 25.96
C VAL A 503 -19.66 28.28 26.59
N GLU A 504 -20.63 28.72 25.79
CA GLU A 504 -21.83 29.38 26.31
C GLU A 504 -22.99 28.40 26.61
N THR A 505 -23.03 27.22 25.99
CA THR A 505 -24.11 26.23 26.20
C THR A 505 -24.19 25.73 27.64
N ALA A 506 -25.41 25.45 28.11
CA ALA A 506 -25.67 24.86 29.43
C ALA A 506 -25.41 23.35 29.45
N ASP A 507 -25.47 22.72 28.28
CA ASP A 507 -25.35 21.29 28.06
C ASP A 507 -24.13 20.99 27.20
N LEU A 508 -22.97 20.88 27.84
CA LEU A 508 -21.71 20.63 27.15
C LEU A 508 -21.47 19.14 26.93
N VAL A 509 -21.33 18.71 25.68
CA VAL A 509 -20.81 17.39 25.30
C VAL A 509 -19.29 17.46 25.13
N LEU A 510 -18.58 16.57 25.81
CA LEU A 510 -17.12 16.49 25.78
C LEU A 510 -16.65 15.05 25.56
N PRO A 511 -16.34 14.65 24.31
CA PRO A 511 -15.84 13.31 24.03
C PRO A 511 -14.39 13.16 24.50
N LEU A 512 -14.07 11.99 25.07
CA LEU A 512 -12.71 11.55 25.37
C LEU A 512 -12.30 10.44 24.38
N ARG A 513 -11.22 10.69 23.64
CA ARG A 513 -10.63 9.71 22.71
C ARG A 513 -9.67 8.77 23.42
N GLU A 514 -9.41 7.63 22.80
CA GLU A 514 -8.34 6.73 23.24
C GLU A 514 -7.00 7.47 23.23
N ASN A 515 -6.21 7.31 24.30
CA ASN A 515 -4.90 7.92 24.40
C ASN A 515 -3.95 7.29 23.36
N PRO A 516 -3.44 8.06 22.38
CA PRO A 516 -2.58 7.51 21.32
C PRO A 516 -1.13 7.33 21.78
N VAL A 517 -0.74 7.88 22.93
CA VAL A 517 0.65 7.84 23.41
C VAL A 517 1.00 6.40 23.82
N HIS A 518 2.05 5.84 23.22
CA HIS A 518 2.38 4.41 23.32
C HIS A 518 1.23 3.48 22.92
N ALA A 519 0.35 3.92 22.00
CA ALA A 519 -0.79 3.16 21.54
C ALA A 519 -0.89 3.15 20.02
N ALA A 520 -1.58 2.15 19.48
CA ALA A 520 -1.96 2.11 18.08
C ALA A 520 -3.27 1.34 17.92
N ALA A 521 -4.08 1.78 16.95
CA ALA A 521 -5.26 1.10 16.47
C ALA A 521 -5.04 0.78 14.99
N GLY A 522 -5.57 -0.34 14.50
CA GLY A 522 -5.34 -0.74 13.12
C GLY A 522 -5.98 -2.06 12.75
N PHE A 523 -5.54 -2.61 11.63
CA PHE A 523 -6.01 -3.89 11.10
C PHE A 523 -4.86 -4.66 10.46
N ASN A 524 -5.05 -5.97 10.38
CA ASN A 524 -4.16 -6.88 9.65
C ASN A 524 -4.96 -7.49 8.50
N ALA A 525 -4.51 -7.35 7.25
CA ALA A 525 -5.30 -7.79 6.11
C ALA A 525 -4.52 -8.65 5.11
N THR A 526 -5.20 -9.67 4.60
CA THR A 526 -4.83 -10.34 3.35
C THR A 526 -5.61 -9.75 2.18
N ILE A 527 -4.97 -9.67 1.01
CA ILE A 527 -5.58 -9.16 -0.21
C ILE A 527 -5.41 -10.20 -1.29
N GLU A 528 -6.52 -10.70 -1.82
CA GLU A 528 -6.53 -11.65 -2.92
C GLU A 528 -6.43 -10.94 -4.27
N PHE A 529 -5.65 -11.52 -5.18
CA PHE A 529 -5.45 -10.98 -6.52
C PHE A 529 -6.06 -11.86 -7.61
N GLY A 530 -6.80 -12.91 -7.25
CA GLY A 530 -7.29 -13.92 -8.20
C GLY A 530 -8.26 -13.34 -9.25
N SER A 531 -9.04 -12.34 -8.86
CA SER A 531 -10.15 -11.78 -9.65
C SER A 531 -9.91 -10.34 -10.13
N VAL A 532 -8.71 -9.79 -9.93
CA VAL A 532 -8.38 -8.44 -10.42
C VAL A 532 -8.29 -8.43 -11.94
N HIS A 533 -8.85 -7.40 -12.57
CA HIS A 533 -8.95 -7.28 -14.03
C HIS A 533 -7.63 -6.84 -14.67
N SER A 534 -6.77 -6.19 -13.89
CA SER A 534 -5.46 -5.71 -14.36
C SER A 534 -4.47 -6.87 -14.55
N SER A 535 -3.55 -6.69 -15.50
CA SER A 535 -2.50 -7.65 -15.84
C SER A 535 -1.11 -7.03 -15.64
N GLY A 536 -0.14 -7.82 -15.22
CA GLY A 536 1.24 -7.36 -15.07
C GLY A 536 2.09 -8.36 -14.29
N THR A 537 3.38 -8.05 -14.18
CA THR A 537 4.40 -8.87 -13.50
C THR A 537 4.54 -8.59 -12.01
N TYR A 538 3.90 -7.53 -11.50
CA TYR A 538 3.84 -7.12 -10.10
C TYR A 538 2.40 -7.07 -9.62
N TRP A 539 2.18 -7.39 -8.35
CA TRP A 539 0.89 -7.26 -7.66
C TRP A 539 1.04 -6.25 -6.54
N VAL A 540 0.18 -5.25 -6.54
CA VAL A 540 0.16 -4.21 -5.50
C VAL A 540 -1.23 -4.11 -4.93
N GLY A 541 -1.33 -4.19 -3.62
CA GLY A 541 -2.57 -4.00 -2.88
C GLY A 541 -2.40 -2.92 -1.82
N LEU A 542 -3.48 -2.23 -1.49
CA LEU A 542 -3.54 -1.23 -0.41
C LEU A 542 -4.81 -1.46 0.39
N GLY A 543 -4.69 -1.66 1.71
CA GLY A 543 -5.82 -1.62 2.64
C GLY A 543 -6.00 -0.22 3.24
N ALA A 544 -7.23 0.19 3.53
CA ALA A 544 -7.53 1.38 4.33
C ALA A 544 -8.76 1.15 5.22
N SER A 545 -8.82 1.89 6.32
CA SER A 545 -9.97 1.92 7.23
C SER A 545 -10.65 3.28 7.19
N SER A 546 -11.88 3.35 7.70
CA SER A 546 -12.57 4.62 7.89
C SER A 546 -11.94 5.47 8.99
N ILE A 547 -12.11 6.79 8.88
CA ILE A 547 -11.50 7.79 9.77
C ILE A 547 -12.60 8.59 10.47
N GLY A 548 -12.69 8.47 11.79
CA GLY A 548 -13.63 9.23 12.63
C GLY A 548 -13.20 10.68 12.86
N ASP A 549 -11.90 10.90 13.07
CA ASP A 549 -11.32 12.22 13.34
C ASP A 549 -10.31 12.60 12.25
N LEU A 550 -10.78 13.37 11.26
CA LEU A 550 -10.01 13.71 10.05
C LEU A 550 -8.67 14.43 10.34
N PRO A 551 -8.59 15.44 11.23
CA PRO A 551 -7.32 16.11 11.53
C PRO A 551 -6.23 15.26 12.19
N GLU A 552 -6.53 14.05 12.67
CA GLU A 552 -5.50 13.12 13.17
C GLU A 552 -4.72 12.45 12.05
N VAL A 553 -5.21 12.51 10.80
CA VAL A 553 -4.53 11.91 9.66
C VAL A 553 -3.29 12.71 9.29
N LYS A 554 -2.14 12.04 9.35
CA LYS A 554 -0.86 12.56 8.88
C LYS A 554 -0.63 12.09 7.45
N LEU A 555 -0.42 13.02 6.52
CA LEU A 555 -0.17 12.69 5.11
C LEU A 555 1.03 11.75 4.90
N ALA A 556 2.08 11.91 5.71
CA ALA A 556 3.27 11.07 5.64
C ALA A 556 3.02 9.61 6.08
N GLU A 557 2.04 9.38 6.96
CA GLU A 557 1.73 8.08 7.57
C GLU A 557 0.37 7.53 7.08
N ILE A 558 -0.24 8.14 6.06
CA ILE A 558 -1.58 7.76 5.58
C ILE A 558 -1.66 6.30 5.10
N LEU A 559 -0.52 5.74 4.67
CA LEU A 559 -0.38 4.34 4.27
C LEU A 559 0.26 3.46 5.37
N GLY A 560 0.30 3.93 6.61
CA GLY A 560 0.94 3.25 7.75
C GLY A 560 2.44 3.50 7.88
N GLU A 561 3.04 2.86 8.89
CA GLU A 561 4.49 2.89 9.15
C GLU A 561 5.29 2.27 8.00
N THR A 562 6.55 2.63 7.83
CA THR A 562 7.35 2.19 6.68
C THR A 562 8.12 0.91 7.01
N PHE A 563 7.94 -0.13 6.21
CA PHE A 563 8.67 -1.39 6.33
C PHE A 563 9.82 -1.42 5.32
N GLN A 564 11.02 -1.82 5.76
CA GLN A 564 12.17 -2.04 4.91
C GLN A 564 12.15 -3.48 4.35
N VAL A 565 11.62 -3.63 3.14
CA VAL A 565 11.38 -4.95 2.55
C VAL A 565 12.49 -5.34 1.59
N GLU A 566 13.08 -6.52 1.75
CA GLU A 566 14.09 -7.04 0.83
C GLU A 566 13.43 -7.68 -0.41
N ILE A 567 13.86 -7.27 -1.61
CA ILE A 567 13.37 -7.86 -2.85
C ILE A 567 14.12 -9.18 -3.12
N PRO A 568 13.42 -10.32 -3.21
CA PRO A 568 14.04 -11.61 -3.51
C PRO A 568 14.84 -11.58 -4.82
N GLY A 569 16.08 -12.07 -4.77
CA GLY A 569 16.96 -12.17 -5.94
C GLY A 569 17.76 -10.91 -6.29
N VAL A 570 17.42 -9.74 -5.73
CA VAL A 570 18.17 -8.48 -5.91
C VAL A 570 18.97 -8.11 -4.66
N GLY A 571 18.51 -8.52 -3.47
CA GLY A 571 19.18 -8.21 -2.19
C GLY A 571 19.12 -6.73 -1.81
N GLN A 572 18.25 -5.96 -2.46
CA GLN A 572 18.01 -4.54 -2.18
C GLN A 572 16.80 -4.40 -1.23
N LYS A 573 16.95 -3.61 -0.16
CA LYS A 573 15.85 -3.17 0.68
C LYS A 573 15.12 -1.98 0.05
N VAL A 574 13.80 -2.00 0.03
CA VAL A 574 12.94 -0.92 -0.48
C VAL A 574 11.92 -0.55 0.59
N PRO A 575 11.69 0.75 0.86
CA PRO A 575 10.64 1.18 1.79
C PRO A 575 9.26 0.89 1.20
N VAL A 576 8.44 0.13 1.92
CA VAL A 576 7.06 -0.21 1.57
C VAL A 576 6.15 0.17 2.74
N PRO A 577 5.11 0.99 2.55
CA PRO A 577 4.19 1.33 3.63
C PRO A 577 3.46 0.11 4.22
N GLY A 578 3.13 0.19 5.50
CA GLY A 578 2.51 -0.89 6.27
C GLY A 578 1.20 -1.37 5.67
N ALA A 579 0.36 -0.47 5.16
CA ALA A 579 -0.91 -0.80 4.53
C ALA A 579 -0.78 -1.40 3.12
N VAL A 580 0.43 -1.45 2.55
CA VAL A 580 0.68 -1.93 1.18
C VAL A 580 1.10 -3.40 1.19
N VAL A 581 0.52 -4.17 0.26
CA VAL A 581 0.91 -5.55 -0.06
C VAL A 581 1.65 -5.54 -1.38
N LEU A 582 2.73 -6.32 -1.47
CA LEU A 582 3.58 -6.41 -2.66
C LEU A 582 3.95 -7.86 -2.95
N TYR A 583 3.66 -8.30 -4.17
CA TYR A 583 4.22 -9.53 -4.75
C TYR A 583 4.95 -9.19 -6.05
N THR A 584 5.96 -10.00 -6.37
CA THR A 584 6.72 -9.88 -7.61
C THR A 584 6.68 -11.22 -8.33
N SER A 585 6.87 -11.25 -9.65
CA SER A 585 7.15 -12.49 -10.36
C SER A 585 8.44 -12.29 -11.13
N PRO A 586 9.60 -12.70 -10.58
CA PRO A 586 10.89 -12.59 -11.28
C PRO A 586 11.03 -13.57 -12.47
N GLY A 587 9.91 -13.91 -13.13
CA GLY A 587 9.78 -14.86 -14.24
C GLY A 587 8.80 -15.99 -13.92
N PHE A 588 8.16 -16.53 -14.97
CA PHE A 588 7.27 -17.72 -14.96
C PHE A 588 5.86 -17.55 -14.37
N GLY A 589 5.43 -16.34 -14.01
CA GLY A 589 4.06 -16.10 -13.53
C GLY A 589 3.76 -16.70 -12.16
N ILE A 590 4.79 -17.15 -11.44
CA ILE A 590 4.68 -17.57 -10.04
C ILE A 590 4.88 -16.33 -9.17
N PRO A 591 3.90 -15.97 -8.31
CA PRO A 591 4.06 -14.85 -7.39
C PRO A 591 5.04 -15.23 -6.29
N GLN A 592 6.06 -14.41 -6.11
CA GLN A 592 6.93 -14.38 -4.95
C GLN A 592 6.45 -13.28 -4.00
N GLU A 593 6.16 -13.68 -2.77
CA GLU A 593 5.80 -12.78 -1.70
C GLU A 593 6.99 -11.88 -1.35
N VAL A 594 6.76 -10.56 -1.39
CA VAL A 594 7.71 -9.56 -0.91
C VAL A 594 7.20 -9.01 0.41
N LYS A 595 5.93 -8.58 0.45
CA LYS A 595 5.20 -8.26 1.68
C LYS A 595 3.74 -8.71 1.55
N GLY A 596 3.37 -9.84 2.14
CA GLY A 596 2.08 -10.48 1.92
C GLY A 596 0.91 -9.97 2.78
N LYS A 597 1.15 -9.05 3.73
CA LYS A 597 0.11 -8.53 4.63
C LYS A 597 0.03 -7.01 4.60
N SER A 598 -1.20 -6.50 4.59
CA SER A 598 -1.49 -5.08 4.80
C SER A 598 -1.69 -4.85 6.30
N LEU A 599 -0.71 -4.20 6.93
CA LEU A 599 -0.70 -3.78 8.31
C LEU A 599 -1.02 -2.28 8.37
N GLY A 600 -2.31 -1.97 8.27
CA GLY A 600 -2.78 -0.58 8.21
C GLY A 600 -3.08 -0.02 9.59
N LEU A 601 -2.72 1.24 9.80
CA LEU A 601 -3.17 2.00 10.97
C LEU A 601 -4.60 2.51 10.75
N GLY A 602 -5.32 2.68 11.84
CA GLY A 602 -6.69 3.20 11.86
C GLY A 602 -6.98 3.91 13.18
N GLN A 603 -8.25 4.20 13.42
CA GLN A 603 -8.72 4.81 14.65
C GLN A 603 -9.62 3.85 15.40
N ALA A 604 -9.46 3.81 16.72
CA ALA A 604 -10.33 3.00 17.57
C ALA A 604 -11.80 3.40 17.37
N GLY A 605 -12.68 2.42 17.38
CA GLY A 605 -14.11 2.60 17.14
C GLY A 605 -14.83 1.26 17.05
N GLU A 606 -16.06 1.18 17.56
CA GLU A 606 -16.87 -0.03 17.49
C GLU A 606 -17.38 -0.30 16.06
N VAL A 607 -17.60 0.76 15.29
CA VAL A 607 -18.04 0.71 13.89
C VAL A 607 -16.99 1.41 13.02
N ARG A 608 -16.25 0.63 12.24
CA ARG A 608 -15.31 1.12 11.23
C ARG A 608 -15.53 0.40 9.92
N GLY A 609 -15.41 1.13 8.81
CA GLY A 609 -15.42 0.57 7.48
C GLY A 609 -14.01 0.12 7.08
N GLY A 610 -13.92 -0.89 6.21
CA GLY A 610 -12.65 -1.33 5.64
C GLY A 610 -12.75 -1.44 4.13
N VAL A 611 -11.70 -1.03 3.43
CA VAL A 611 -11.57 -1.12 1.98
C VAL A 611 -10.19 -1.66 1.62
N ALA A 612 -10.08 -2.39 0.52
CA ALA A 612 -8.82 -2.66 -0.12
C ALA A 612 -8.91 -2.38 -1.62
N PHE A 613 -7.80 -1.93 -2.18
CA PHE A 613 -7.59 -1.73 -3.60
C PHE A 613 -6.48 -2.67 -4.06
N ALA A 614 -6.64 -3.34 -5.19
CA ALA A 614 -5.61 -4.23 -5.72
C ALA A 614 -5.55 -4.21 -7.25
N GLY A 615 -4.33 -4.32 -7.76
CA GLY A 615 -4.10 -4.47 -9.18
C GLY A 615 -2.76 -5.11 -9.51
N ARG A 616 -2.54 -5.29 -10.81
CA ARG A 616 -1.30 -5.81 -11.40
C ARG A 616 -0.71 -4.80 -12.38
N GLY A 617 0.62 -4.72 -12.46
CA GLY A 617 1.33 -3.78 -13.34
C GLY A 617 2.75 -4.22 -13.69
N GLU A 618 3.47 -3.39 -14.45
CA GLU A 618 4.86 -3.62 -14.88
C GLU A 618 5.89 -2.89 -13.98
N LEU A 619 7.17 -3.29 -14.06
CA LEU A 619 8.24 -2.85 -13.14
C LEU A 619 8.55 -1.34 -13.22
N ASP A 620 8.31 -0.69 -14.36
CA ASP A 620 8.46 0.76 -14.50
C ASP A 620 7.50 1.54 -13.59
N GLN A 621 6.36 0.95 -13.25
CA GLN A 621 5.43 1.50 -12.26
C GLN A 621 5.83 1.20 -10.80
N ALA A 622 6.76 0.26 -10.55
CA ALA A 622 7.21 -0.04 -9.19
C ALA A 622 8.06 1.08 -8.56
N ALA A 623 8.64 1.98 -9.37
CA ALA A 623 9.35 3.17 -8.88
C ALA A 623 8.41 4.16 -8.14
N LEU A 624 7.10 3.95 -8.24
CA LEU A 624 6.02 4.79 -7.68
C LEU A 624 5.55 4.35 -6.29
N LEU A 625 6.17 3.33 -5.69
CA LEU A 625 5.90 2.90 -4.29
C LEU A 625 6.28 3.96 -3.23
N ARG A 626 6.51 5.21 -3.64
CA ARG A 626 6.68 6.35 -2.74
C ARG A 626 5.33 6.70 -2.12
N SER A 627 5.31 6.92 -0.81
CA SER A 627 4.15 6.80 0.07
C SER A 627 2.84 7.44 -0.41
N THR A 628 2.81 8.64 -0.97
CA THR A 628 1.55 9.27 -1.44
C THR A 628 1.33 9.19 -2.95
N GLN A 629 2.35 8.91 -3.74
CA GLN A 629 2.23 8.81 -5.21
C GLN A 629 1.46 7.56 -5.64
N LEU A 630 1.56 6.48 -4.87
CA LEU A 630 0.77 5.27 -5.07
C LEU A 630 -0.74 5.57 -5.13
N LEU A 631 -1.22 6.51 -4.30
CA LEU A 631 -2.63 6.92 -4.27
C LEU A 631 -3.13 7.49 -5.59
N GLY A 632 -2.25 8.07 -6.42
CA GLY A 632 -2.60 8.56 -7.76
C GLY A 632 -2.99 7.44 -8.73
N TYR A 633 -2.53 6.22 -8.49
CA TYR A 633 -2.78 5.05 -9.35
C TYR A 633 -3.86 4.12 -8.80
N VAL A 634 -4.29 4.31 -7.55
CA VAL A 634 -5.34 3.50 -6.93
C VAL A 634 -6.62 3.52 -7.77
N GLY A 635 -6.95 4.62 -8.47
CA GLY A 635 -8.11 4.68 -9.36
C GLY A 635 -8.13 3.65 -10.51
N ALA A 636 -7.01 2.98 -10.77
CA ALA A 636 -6.90 1.89 -11.74
C ALA A 636 -7.13 0.49 -11.15
N PHE A 637 -7.12 0.38 -9.82
CA PHE A 637 -7.23 -0.88 -9.11
C PHE A 637 -8.69 -1.31 -8.95
N ASP A 638 -8.89 -2.61 -8.89
CA ASP A 638 -10.14 -3.16 -8.38
C ASP A 638 -10.22 -2.91 -6.88
N TYR A 639 -11.42 -2.80 -6.33
CA TYR A 639 -11.61 -2.61 -4.91
C TYR A 639 -12.53 -3.68 -4.32
N ALA A 640 -12.40 -3.85 -3.00
CA ALA A 640 -13.38 -4.52 -2.18
C ALA A 640 -13.57 -3.78 -0.86
N VAL A 641 -14.80 -3.75 -0.35
CA VAL A 641 -15.11 -3.32 1.02
C VAL A 641 -15.51 -4.53 1.86
N VAL A 642 -15.34 -4.41 3.18
CA VAL A 642 -15.82 -5.39 4.16
C VAL A 642 -16.97 -4.79 4.97
N PRO A 643 -17.84 -5.64 5.56
CA PRO A 643 -18.82 -5.18 6.54
C PRO A 643 -18.13 -4.44 7.69
N PRO A 644 -18.83 -3.50 8.35
CA PRO A 644 -18.24 -2.77 9.45
C PRO A 644 -17.76 -3.68 10.58
N TYR A 645 -16.61 -3.31 11.16
CA TYR A 645 -15.89 -4.06 12.17
C TYR A 645 -15.39 -3.12 13.26
N SER A 646 -15.00 -3.69 14.41
CA SER A 646 -14.46 -2.91 15.52
C SER A 646 -12.94 -2.86 15.46
N ILE A 647 -12.39 -1.71 15.85
CA ILE A 647 -10.97 -1.48 16.04
C ILE A 647 -10.74 -1.05 17.48
N ALA A 648 -9.90 -1.78 18.20
CA ALA A 648 -9.46 -1.39 19.54
C ALA A 648 -8.13 -0.62 19.46
N SER A 649 -7.92 0.29 20.41
CA SER A 649 -6.60 0.86 20.68
C SER A 649 -5.81 -0.11 21.55
N LEU A 650 -4.64 -0.53 21.08
CA LEU A 650 -3.75 -1.47 21.78
C LEU A 650 -2.46 -0.77 22.22
N SER A 651 -1.85 -1.27 23.29
CA SER A 651 -0.48 -0.87 23.66
C SER A 651 0.49 -1.21 22.54
N ARG A 652 1.43 -0.30 22.26
CA ARG A 652 2.61 -0.67 21.49
C ARG A 652 3.43 -1.69 22.29
N VAL A 653 4.15 -2.54 21.57
CA VAL A 653 4.96 -3.62 22.13
C VAL A 653 6.42 -3.40 21.73
N ALA A 654 7.34 -3.83 22.59
CA ALA A 654 8.76 -3.75 22.28
C ALA A 654 9.06 -4.54 20.99
N ASP A 655 9.71 -3.90 20.02
CA ASP A 655 10.14 -4.64 18.83
C ASP A 655 11.32 -5.55 19.22
N THR A 656 11.08 -6.85 19.28
CA THR A 656 12.12 -7.85 19.58
C THR A 656 12.61 -8.55 18.31
N ALA A 657 11.85 -8.45 17.22
CA ALA A 657 12.02 -9.23 16.02
C ALA A 657 12.42 -8.40 14.80
N ASP A 658 12.54 -7.07 14.95
CA ASP A 658 12.79 -6.12 13.88
C ASP A 658 11.70 -6.29 12.80
N VAL A 659 10.44 -6.10 13.22
CA VAL A 659 9.23 -6.47 12.46
C VAL A 659 9.12 -5.65 11.18
N ASP A 660 9.53 -4.38 11.23
CA ASP A 660 9.59 -3.49 10.07
C ASP A 660 10.98 -3.41 9.41
N ASN A 661 11.98 -4.09 10.00
CA ASN A 661 13.33 -4.32 9.45
C ASN A 661 14.14 -3.03 9.22
N ASP A 662 13.84 -1.99 9.99
CA ASP A 662 14.50 -0.69 9.95
C ASP A 662 15.83 -0.67 10.74
N GLY A 663 16.08 -1.71 11.55
CA GLY A 663 17.30 -1.89 12.35
C GLY A 663 17.22 -1.33 13.77
N LEU A 664 16.06 -0.88 14.22
CA LEU A 664 15.71 -0.57 15.60
C LEU A 664 14.95 -1.75 16.22
N CYS A 665 15.51 -2.36 17.25
CA CYS A 665 14.83 -3.37 18.03
C CYS A 665 15.54 -3.59 19.37
N SER A 666 14.80 -4.06 20.36
CA SER A 666 15.28 -4.33 21.73
C SER A 666 16.43 -5.36 21.81
N ASN A 667 16.70 -6.11 20.73
CA ASN A 667 17.84 -7.01 20.63
C ASN A 667 19.07 -6.31 20.03
N ALA A 668 19.95 -5.80 20.89
CA ALA A 668 21.18 -5.11 20.49
C ALA A 668 22.14 -5.91 19.59
N GLY A 669 22.06 -7.25 19.59
CA GLY A 669 22.87 -8.10 18.71
C GLY A 669 22.33 -8.18 17.27
N ARG A 670 21.04 -7.88 17.08
CA ARG A 670 20.36 -7.85 15.78
C ARG A 670 20.20 -6.42 15.26
N CYS A 671 20.01 -5.47 16.17
CA CYS A 671 19.65 -4.08 15.89
C CYS A 671 20.59 -3.13 16.64
N PRO A 672 21.70 -2.69 16.01
CA PRO A 672 22.69 -1.84 16.68
C PRO A 672 22.21 -0.39 16.86
N MET A 673 21.07 0.01 16.27
CA MET A 673 20.61 1.40 16.23
C MET A 673 19.81 1.83 17.47
N GLY A 674 19.36 0.89 18.31
CA GLY A 674 18.61 1.16 19.53
C GLY A 674 17.34 0.31 19.63
N SER A 675 16.57 0.53 20.70
CA SER A 675 15.27 -0.12 20.94
C SER A 675 14.12 0.80 20.57
N GLU A 676 13.04 0.24 20.07
CA GLU A 676 11.79 0.95 19.80
C GLU A 676 10.55 0.13 20.17
N GLU A 677 9.38 0.75 20.05
CA GLU A 677 8.08 0.13 20.22
C GLU A 677 7.24 0.25 18.94
N VAL A 678 6.72 -0.89 18.50
CA VAL A 678 5.88 -1.00 17.30
C VAL A 678 4.43 -1.31 17.69
N PRO A 679 3.45 -1.03 16.83
CA PRO A 679 2.09 -1.51 17.03
C PRO A 679 2.04 -3.03 17.24
N ASP A 680 1.12 -3.52 18.08
CA ASP A 680 0.88 -4.96 18.22
C ASP A 680 0.08 -5.50 17.02
N TYR A 681 0.76 -5.55 15.86
CA TYR A 681 0.22 -6.00 14.58
C TYR A 681 -0.38 -7.41 14.62
N ALA A 682 0.03 -8.24 15.59
CA ALA A 682 -0.46 -9.60 15.76
C ALA A 682 -1.85 -9.64 16.41
N GLN A 683 -2.19 -8.64 17.23
CA GLN A 683 -3.49 -8.52 17.90
C GLN A 683 -4.51 -7.68 17.14
N PHE A 684 -4.10 -6.99 16.08
CA PHE A 684 -5.03 -6.29 15.21
C PHE A 684 -6.05 -7.24 14.57
N PRO A 685 -7.31 -6.80 14.37
CA PRO A 685 -8.34 -7.61 13.73
C PRO A 685 -7.89 -8.05 12.33
N MET A 686 -8.08 -9.34 12.04
CA MET A 686 -7.72 -9.92 10.74
C MET A 686 -8.86 -9.76 9.74
N LEU A 687 -8.60 -9.04 8.65
CA LEU A 687 -9.52 -8.83 7.53
C LEU A 687 -9.04 -9.61 6.31
N ASN A 688 -9.98 -10.01 5.47
CA ASN A 688 -9.68 -10.64 4.18
C ASN A 688 -10.43 -9.89 3.09
N PHE A 689 -9.69 -9.42 2.10
CA PHE A 689 -10.26 -8.71 0.96
C PHE A 689 -10.10 -9.51 -0.32
N ALA A 690 -11.15 -9.56 -1.12
CA ALA A 690 -11.13 -10.07 -2.48
C ALA A 690 -11.56 -8.99 -3.48
N PRO A 691 -10.66 -8.02 -3.79
CA PRO A 691 -10.92 -7.01 -4.82
C PRO A 691 -11.25 -7.64 -6.16
N GLN A 692 -12.40 -7.24 -6.69
CA GLN A 692 -12.97 -7.78 -7.93
C GLN A 692 -13.91 -6.80 -8.63
N ARG A 693 -14.01 -5.56 -8.12
CA ARG A 693 -14.90 -4.53 -8.63
C ARG A 693 -14.07 -3.38 -9.16
N GLU A 694 -14.30 -3.01 -10.42
CA GLU A 694 -13.69 -1.82 -11.00
C GLU A 694 -14.27 -0.54 -10.38
N GLN A 695 -13.44 0.49 -10.27
CA GLN A 695 -13.87 1.84 -9.86
C GLN A 695 -14.51 2.57 -11.04
N GLN A 696 -15.84 2.52 -11.12
CA GLN A 696 -16.61 3.06 -12.25
C GLN A 696 -17.05 4.52 -12.07
N ARG A 697 -17.20 5.01 -10.82
CA ARG A 697 -17.61 6.39 -10.56
C ARG A 697 -16.47 7.33 -10.95
N ARG A 698 -16.80 8.44 -11.61
CA ARG A 698 -15.85 9.47 -12.05
C ARG A 698 -16.31 10.84 -11.59
N SER A 699 -15.43 11.61 -11.00
CA SER A 699 -15.71 12.99 -10.61
C SER A 699 -14.57 13.90 -11.05
N GLU A 700 -14.88 14.98 -11.76
CA GLU A 700 -13.93 16.05 -12.05
C GLU A 700 -13.74 16.89 -10.79
N ILE A 701 -12.51 16.92 -10.28
CA ILE A 701 -12.14 17.69 -9.10
C ILE A 701 -11.47 18.98 -9.54
N VAL A 702 -12.02 20.11 -9.10
CA VAL A 702 -11.47 21.45 -9.34
C VAL A 702 -11.00 22.00 -8.00
N LEU A 703 -9.68 22.04 -7.83
CA LEU A 703 -9.05 22.57 -6.61
C LEU A 703 -9.03 24.10 -6.63
N PRO A 704 -9.20 24.77 -5.47
CA PRO A 704 -8.97 26.20 -5.35
C PRO A 704 -7.47 26.51 -5.48
N LYS A 705 -7.11 27.80 -5.39
CA LYS A 705 -5.73 28.17 -5.09
C LYS A 705 -5.31 27.57 -3.75
N LEU A 706 -4.17 26.89 -3.75
CA LEU A 706 -3.60 26.23 -2.58
C LEU A 706 -2.57 27.14 -1.92
N PRO A 707 -2.32 27.00 -0.60
CA PRO A 707 -1.20 27.69 0.06
C PRO A 707 0.15 27.39 -0.63
N SER A 708 1.07 28.36 -0.69
CA SER A 708 2.40 28.16 -1.31
C SER A 708 3.23 27.03 -0.67
N THR A 709 2.96 26.70 0.58
CA THR A 709 3.61 25.63 1.34
C THR A 709 3.02 24.25 1.07
N ALA A 710 1.80 24.16 0.50
CA ALA A 710 1.16 22.89 0.19
C ALA A 710 1.74 22.30 -1.11
N ASP A 711 2.74 21.42 -0.97
CA ASP A 711 3.45 20.78 -2.09
C ASP A 711 2.90 19.39 -2.46
N GLN A 712 1.94 18.88 -1.68
CA GLN A 712 1.19 17.65 -1.99
C GLN A 712 -0.31 17.84 -1.79
N VAL A 713 -1.10 17.18 -2.65
CA VAL A 713 -2.55 17.06 -2.48
C VAL A 713 -2.96 15.60 -2.63
N VAL A 714 -3.71 15.11 -1.67
CA VAL A 714 -4.38 13.82 -1.70
C VAL A 714 -5.89 14.07 -1.72
N VAL A 715 -6.60 13.38 -2.60
CA VAL A 715 -8.05 13.45 -2.69
C VAL A 715 -8.62 12.04 -2.57
N ALA A 716 -9.58 11.89 -1.66
CA ALA A 716 -10.33 10.66 -1.48
C ALA A 716 -11.81 10.88 -1.82
N ALA A 717 -12.40 9.96 -2.58
CA ALA A 717 -13.85 9.82 -2.57
C ALA A 717 -14.22 9.08 -1.30
N VAL A 718 -15.14 9.60 -0.51
CA VAL A 718 -15.48 9.06 0.81
C VAL A 718 -16.97 8.78 0.93
N GLU A 719 -17.29 7.81 1.77
CA GLU A 719 -18.63 7.52 2.26
C GLU A 719 -18.62 7.79 3.77
N THR A 720 -19.42 8.75 4.23
CA THR A 720 -19.38 9.22 5.63
C THR A 720 -20.61 8.78 6.41
N THR A 721 -20.40 8.28 7.63
CA THR A 721 -21.43 8.09 8.66
C THR A 721 -21.00 8.74 9.97
N SER A 722 -21.95 9.07 10.85
CA SER A 722 -21.66 9.74 12.12
C SER A 722 -20.79 8.89 13.06
N GLU A 723 -21.06 7.58 13.13
CA GLU A 723 -20.34 6.62 13.98
C GLU A 723 -19.11 6.02 13.27
N GLY A 724 -19.25 5.73 11.98
CA GLY A 724 -18.23 5.06 11.17
C GLY A 724 -17.12 5.97 10.68
N GLY A 725 -17.35 7.29 10.65
CA GLY A 725 -16.42 8.25 10.06
C GLY A 725 -16.41 8.21 8.53
N ALA A 726 -15.34 8.70 7.92
CA ALA A 726 -15.16 8.73 6.47
C ALA A 726 -14.43 7.48 5.96
N LEU A 727 -15.13 6.61 5.22
CA LEU A 727 -14.53 5.46 4.53
C LEU A 727 -14.10 5.88 3.11
N PRO A 728 -12.81 5.85 2.75
CA PRO A 728 -12.39 6.09 1.38
C PRO A 728 -12.84 4.95 0.44
N LEU A 729 -13.40 5.29 -0.72
CA LEU A 729 -13.74 4.35 -1.81
C LEU A 729 -12.98 4.63 -3.11
N GLY A 730 -12.06 5.58 -3.10
CA GLY A 730 -11.16 5.86 -4.20
C GLY A 730 -10.19 6.95 -3.80
N PHE A 731 -9.00 6.93 -4.40
CA PHE A 731 -7.96 7.91 -4.14
C PHE A 731 -7.40 8.48 -5.44
N SER A 732 -6.88 9.70 -5.32
CA SER A 732 -6.00 10.32 -6.28
C SER A 732 -5.00 11.20 -5.54
N ALA A 733 -3.85 11.45 -6.15
CA ALA A 733 -2.85 12.35 -5.64
C ALA A 733 -2.36 13.25 -6.77
N VAL A 734 -2.18 14.54 -6.47
CA VAL A 734 -1.72 15.53 -7.44
C VAL A 734 -0.59 16.33 -6.82
N THR A 735 0.48 16.52 -7.60
CA THR A 735 1.53 17.48 -7.26
C THR A 735 1.15 18.84 -7.84
N PRO A 736 0.89 19.86 -7.01
CA PRO A 736 0.60 21.20 -7.51
C PRO A 736 1.76 21.78 -8.31
N GLY A 737 1.46 22.76 -9.16
CA GLY A 737 2.48 23.52 -9.87
C GLY A 737 3.44 24.28 -8.93
N PRO A 738 4.49 24.91 -9.48
CA PRO A 738 5.39 25.75 -8.70
C PRO A 738 4.62 26.91 -8.03
N PRO A 739 5.10 27.43 -6.88
CA PRO A 739 4.51 28.59 -6.24
C PRO A 739 4.46 29.79 -7.18
N ALA A 740 3.31 30.46 -7.25
CA ALA A 740 3.15 31.74 -7.93
C ALA A 740 3.64 32.88 -7.01
N GLY A 741 3.92 34.05 -7.61
CA GLY A 741 4.37 35.24 -6.88
C GLY A 741 3.32 35.86 -5.95
N ASP A 742 2.08 35.36 -5.97
CA ASP A 742 0.98 35.78 -5.10
C ASP A 742 0.85 34.93 -3.81
N GLY A 743 1.82 34.04 -3.55
CA GLY A 743 1.81 33.19 -2.35
C GLY A 743 0.92 31.96 -2.46
N THR A 744 0.48 31.58 -3.67
CA THR A 744 -0.38 30.42 -3.89
C THR A 744 0.22 29.42 -4.88
N ARG A 745 -0.35 28.22 -4.93
CA ARG A 745 -0.12 27.20 -5.96
C ARG A 745 -1.42 26.87 -6.66
N THR A 746 -1.31 26.46 -7.92
CA THR A 746 -2.44 25.97 -8.70
C THR A 746 -2.22 24.54 -9.13
N ALA A 747 -3.29 23.76 -9.15
CA ALA A 747 -3.32 22.42 -9.73
C ALA A 747 -4.34 22.40 -10.86
N ALA A 748 -4.04 21.69 -11.94
CA ALA A 748 -5.00 21.50 -13.02
C ALA A 748 -6.17 20.61 -12.51
N PRO A 749 -7.40 20.81 -13.02
CA PRO A 749 -8.48 19.86 -12.77
C PRO A 749 -8.10 18.45 -13.21
N PHE A 750 -8.59 17.45 -12.48
CA PHE A 750 -8.30 16.05 -12.75
C PHE A 750 -9.52 15.18 -12.45
N VAL A 751 -9.53 13.95 -12.95
CA VAL A 751 -10.60 12.98 -12.71
C VAL A 751 -10.21 12.07 -11.56
N LEU A 752 -11.06 12.03 -10.54
CA LEU A 752 -11.04 11.04 -9.47
C LEU A 752 -11.91 9.86 -9.88
N ARG A 753 -11.33 8.65 -9.88
CA ARG A 753 -12.08 7.40 -9.98
C ARG A 753 -12.39 6.87 -8.58
N SER A 754 -13.59 6.31 -8.41
CA SER A 754 -13.97 5.68 -7.15
C SER A 754 -14.91 4.50 -7.35
N GLY A 755 -14.89 3.59 -6.38
CA GLY A 755 -15.84 2.50 -6.24
C GLY A 755 -17.19 3.01 -5.77
N ALA A 756 -18.26 2.23 -5.93
CA ALA A 756 -19.59 2.43 -5.34
C ALA A 756 -19.72 1.78 -3.95
N PRO A 757 -20.56 2.30 -3.03
CA PRO A 757 -20.73 1.66 -1.74
C PRO A 757 -21.45 0.31 -1.93
N TYR A 758 -21.06 -0.67 -1.13
CA TYR A 758 -21.77 -1.94 -0.97
C TYR A 758 -21.47 -2.54 0.42
N PHE A 759 -22.07 -3.67 0.77
CA PHE A 759 -21.88 -4.38 2.05
C PHE A 759 -22.11 -3.55 3.32
N GLY A 760 -23.18 -2.75 3.35
CA GLY A 760 -23.55 -1.93 4.50
C GLY A 760 -23.01 -0.51 4.43
N VAL A 761 -22.13 -0.20 3.47
CA VAL A 761 -21.63 1.16 3.26
C VAL A 761 -22.68 2.04 2.53
N GLU A 762 -23.68 1.45 1.89
CA GLU A 762 -24.70 2.14 1.09
C GLU A 762 -25.47 3.22 1.84
N VAL A 763 -25.65 3.06 3.15
CA VAL A 763 -26.38 4.01 4.01
C VAL A 763 -25.60 5.28 4.34
N SER A 764 -24.37 5.38 3.84
CA SER A 764 -23.50 6.52 4.06
C SER A 764 -23.88 7.71 3.18
N THR A 765 -23.37 8.88 3.54
CA THR A 765 -23.44 10.07 2.68
C THR A 765 -22.19 10.13 1.81
N PRO A 766 -22.32 10.17 0.47
CA PRO A 766 -21.16 10.26 -0.41
C PRO A 766 -20.54 11.65 -0.36
N GLY A 767 -19.22 11.69 -0.54
CA GLY A 767 -18.46 12.93 -0.53
C GLY A 767 -17.07 12.82 -1.15
N VAL A 768 -16.37 13.94 -1.15
CA VAL A 768 -14.97 14.06 -1.51
C VAL A 768 -14.23 14.80 -0.41
N TRP A 769 -13.14 14.19 0.04
CA TRP A 769 -12.23 14.73 1.03
C TRP A 769 -10.91 15.10 0.36
N VAL A 770 -10.57 16.39 0.39
CA VAL A 770 -9.34 16.94 -0.19
C VAL A 770 -8.42 17.35 0.94
N LEU A 771 -7.21 16.79 0.96
CA LEU A 771 -6.14 17.18 1.86
C LEU A 771 -5.00 17.80 1.06
N ALA A 772 -4.58 19.00 1.42
CA ALA A 772 -3.39 19.65 0.92
C ALA A 772 -2.42 19.90 2.08
N GLY A 773 -1.15 19.59 1.89
CA GLY A 773 -0.16 19.76 2.97
C GLY A 773 1.25 19.81 2.46
N ASN A 774 2.19 19.89 3.40
CA ASN A 774 3.60 19.86 3.10
C ASN A 774 4.25 18.52 3.48
N ASN A 775 5.34 18.19 2.80
CA ASN A 775 6.14 16.99 3.12
C ASN A 775 6.64 16.93 4.57
N ALA A 776 6.82 18.07 5.23
CA ALA A 776 7.28 18.14 6.61
C ALA A 776 6.18 17.79 7.64
N GLY A 777 4.91 17.68 7.22
CA GLY A 777 3.78 17.41 8.10
C GLY A 777 3.45 18.56 9.06
N THR A 778 4.05 19.74 8.88
CA THR A 778 3.84 20.90 9.76
C THR A 778 2.58 21.69 9.41
N LEU A 779 2.04 21.46 8.21
CA LEU A 779 0.77 22.05 7.76
C LEU A 779 -0.05 21.00 6.99
N VAL A 780 -1.31 20.87 7.38
CA VAL A 780 -2.34 20.20 6.60
C VAL A 780 -3.56 21.12 6.54
N THR A 781 -4.15 21.31 5.37
CA THR A 781 -5.42 22.01 5.17
C THR A 781 -6.33 21.13 4.34
N SER A 782 -7.62 21.16 4.63
CA SER A 782 -8.54 20.17 4.13
C SER A 782 -9.93 20.74 3.91
N ARG A 783 -10.62 20.17 2.92
CA ARG A 783 -12.03 20.41 2.61
C ARG A 783 -12.77 19.09 2.43
N LEU A 784 -13.95 19.00 3.03
CA LEU A 784 -14.87 17.89 2.88
C LEU A 784 -16.14 18.40 2.21
N THR A 785 -16.43 17.90 1.02
CA THR A 785 -17.69 18.17 0.30
C THR A 785 -18.51 16.89 0.33
N ARG A 786 -19.67 16.90 1.00
CA ARG A 786 -20.56 15.74 1.10
C ARG A 786 -22.01 16.13 0.88
N GLY A 787 -22.83 15.18 0.47
CA GLY A 787 -24.27 15.40 0.31
C GLY A 787 -25.01 14.19 -0.26
N PRO A 788 -26.36 14.17 -0.19
CA PRO A 788 -27.16 13.05 -0.69
C PRO A 788 -27.05 12.89 -2.22
N THR A 789 -26.77 14.00 -2.92
CA THR A 789 -26.39 14.02 -4.34
C THR A 789 -25.01 14.66 -4.45
N LEU A 790 -24.14 14.07 -5.27
CA LEU A 790 -22.80 14.58 -5.50
C LEU A 790 -22.65 14.91 -7.00
N PRO A 791 -22.30 16.15 -7.38
CA PRO A 791 -22.19 16.49 -8.79
C PRO A 791 -20.99 15.80 -9.45
N ALA A 792 -21.09 15.54 -10.75
CA ALA A 792 -19.99 15.01 -11.56
C ALA A 792 -18.77 15.94 -11.62
N ARG A 793 -18.97 17.24 -11.41
CA ARG A 793 -17.91 18.25 -11.31
C ARG A 793 -17.98 18.94 -9.95
N ILE A 794 -16.94 18.77 -9.15
CA ILE A 794 -16.88 19.21 -7.76
C ILE A 794 -15.93 20.40 -7.68
N LEU A 795 -16.49 21.56 -7.31
CA LEU A 795 -15.73 22.76 -7.02
C LEU A 795 -15.39 22.77 -5.53
N VAL A 796 -14.12 22.61 -5.21
CA VAL A 796 -13.67 22.56 -3.82
C VAL A 796 -13.61 23.97 -3.24
N ALA A 797 -14.18 24.15 -2.05
CA ALA A 797 -14.19 25.44 -1.36
C ALA A 797 -12.75 25.96 -1.09
N PRO A 798 -12.54 27.28 -0.96
CA PRO A 798 -11.22 27.85 -0.64
C PRO A 798 -10.60 27.22 0.61
N MET A 799 -9.30 26.91 0.58
CA MET A 799 -8.61 26.28 1.71
C MET A 799 -8.48 27.25 2.90
N ILE A 800 -8.59 26.71 4.12
CA ILE A 800 -8.32 27.47 5.35
C ILE A 800 -6.79 27.56 5.51
N PRO A 801 -6.20 28.74 5.74
CA PRO A 801 -4.77 28.84 6.03
C PRO A 801 -4.45 28.21 7.40
N GLY A 802 -3.21 27.79 7.58
CA GLY A 802 -2.76 27.23 8.86
C GLY A 802 -2.94 28.23 10.00
N PRO A 803 -3.48 27.83 11.17
CA PRO A 803 -3.64 28.72 12.33
C PRO A 803 -2.31 29.07 13.02
N GLY A 804 -1.21 28.42 12.59
CA GLY A 804 0.09 28.48 13.25
C GLY A 804 0.09 27.70 14.56
N ALA A 805 1.22 27.08 14.91
CA ALA A 805 1.29 26.22 16.09
C ALA A 805 1.26 27.01 17.43
N GLY A 806 1.47 28.33 17.41
CA GLY A 806 1.47 29.15 18.61
C GLY A 806 2.60 28.83 19.59
N SER A 807 2.38 29.14 20.86
CA SER A 807 3.32 28.83 21.95
C SER A 807 2.59 28.49 23.24
N TYR A 808 3.11 27.53 23.99
CA TYR A 808 2.58 27.13 25.29
C TYR A 808 3.62 27.37 26.39
N ALA A 809 3.21 27.97 27.51
CA ALA A 809 4.06 28.27 28.66
C ALA A 809 3.59 27.48 29.89
N ALA A 810 4.22 26.32 30.13
CA ALA A 810 3.87 25.40 31.22
C ALA A 810 3.83 26.06 32.61
N ALA A 811 4.77 26.97 32.91
CA ALA A 811 4.85 27.65 34.21
C ALA A 811 3.60 28.49 34.55
N THR A 812 2.91 29.02 33.54
CA THR A 812 1.69 29.82 33.71
C THR A 812 0.45 29.12 33.17
N ARG A 813 0.61 27.94 32.55
CA ARG A 813 -0.42 27.18 31.83
C ARG A 813 -1.16 28.04 30.82
N THR A 814 -0.42 28.87 30.07
CA THR A 814 -1.00 29.76 29.07
C THR A 814 -0.63 29.33 27.66
N PHE A 815 -1.60 29.42 26.76
CA PHE A 815 -1.40 29.28 25.32
C PHE A 815 -1.53 30.65 24.65
N GLY A 816 -0.52 30.99 23.85
CA GLY A 816 -0.49 32.16 22.98
C GLY A 816 -0.70 31.73 21.53
N PRO A 817 -1.83 32.09 20.89
CA PRO A 817 -2.06 31.88 19.46
C PRO A 817 -0.97 32.54 18.59
N SER A 818 -0.63 31.90 17.47
CA SER A 818 0.27 32.51 16.47
C SER A 818 -0.45 33.64 15.74
N GLN A 819 0.06 34.87 15.79
CA GLN A 819 -0.48 35.99 15.02
C GLN A 819 0.53 36.38 13.93
N PRO A 820 0.09 36.70 12.69
CA PRO A 820 -1.29 36.87 12.25
C PRO A 820 -2.01 35.60 11.76
N ASP A 821 -1.37 34.43 11.86
CA ASP A 821 -1.88 33.16 11.30
C ASP A 821 -3.27 32.79 11.83
N TRP A 822 -3.48 32.88 13.15
CA TRP A 822 -4.76 32.61 13.80
C TRP A 822 -5.89 33.50 13.27
N ALA A 823 -5.64 34.81 13.15
CA ALA A 823 -6.61 35.75 12.61
C ALA A 823 -6.92 35.46 11.12
N SER A 824 -5.92 34.98 10.38
CA SER A 824 -6.09 34.59 8.97
C SER A 824 -6.93 33.31 8.84
N ALA A 825 -6.74 32.33 9.72
CA ALA A 825 -7.57 31.12 9.78
C ALA A 825 -9.02 31.47 10.12
N TYR A 826 -9.25 32.29 11.16
CA TYR A 826 -10.58 32.75 11.56
C TYR A 826 -11.31 33.47 10.41
N SER A 827 -10.67 34.46 9.79
CA SER A 827 -11.26 35.22 8.67
C SER A 827 -11.50 34.41 7.40
N SER A 828 -10.97 33.19 7.32
CA SER A 828 -11.15 32.26 6.21
C SER A 828 -12.16 31.13 6.51
N GLY A 829 -12.92 31.25 7.60
CA GLY A 829 -13.97 30.28 8.00
C GLY A 829 -13.61 29.40 9.20
N GLY A 830 -12.47 29.61 9.87
CA GLY A 830 -12.17 28.90 11.11
C GLY A 830 -13.05 29.37 12.27
N GLU A 831 -13.93 28.52 12.78
CA GLU A 831 -14.93 28.86 13.81
C GLU A 831 -14.68 28.16 15.15
N LEU A 832 -14.15 26.93 15.12
CA LEU A 832 -13.78 26.15 16.30
C LEU A 832 -12.29 25.80 16.24
N ALA A 833 -11.59 25.92 17.36
CA ALA A 833 -10.19 25.49 17.47
C ALA A 833 -10.05 24.25 18.35
N ARG A 834 -9.09 23.40 18.00
CA ARG A 834 -8.56 22.32 18.86
C ARG A 834 -7.07 22.49 19.02
N VAL A 835 -6.64 22.72 20.26
CA VAL A 835 -5.23 22.73 20.65
C VAL A 835 -4.91 21.43 21.37
N THR A 836 -4.00 20.65 20.82
CA THR A 836 -3.59 19.35 21.35
C THR A 836 -2.15 19.44 21.85
N ILE A 837 -1.96 19.12 23.12
CA ILE A 837 -0.66 19.13 23.81
C ILE A 837 -0.35 17.67 24.16
N THR A 838 0.66 17.09 23.52
CA THR A 838 1.03 15.68 23.75
C THR A 838 2.33 15.62 24.55
N GLY A 839 2.25 15.00 25.73
CA GLY A 839 3.37 14.74 26.63
C GLY A 839 3.89 13.31 26.50
N SER A 840 4.71 12.90 27.45
CA SER A 840 5.35 11.58 27.47
C SER A 840 4.42 10.41 27.79
N GLN A 841 3.33 10.64 28.54
CA GLN A 841 2.41 9.57 28.98
C GLN A 841 0.97 9.76 28.50
N ASN A 842 0.59 10.96 28.12
CA ASN A 842 -0.80 11.29 27.79
C ASN A 842 -0.88 12.50 26.85
N ARG A 843 -2.10 12.74 26.36
CA ARG A 843 -2.47 13.86 25.51
C ARG A 843 -3.56 14.70 26.19
N HIS A 844 -3.47 16.03 26.06
CA HIS A 844 -4.49 16.97 26.54
C HIS A 844 -5.00 17.79 25.36
N VAL A 845 -6.32 17.75 25.16
CA VAL A 845 -6.99 18.36 24.02
C VAL A 845 -7.89 19.48 24.51
N VAL A 846 -7.77 20.64 23.90
CA VAL A 846 -8.48 21.85 24.30
C VAL A 846 -9.29 22.36 23.13
N TYR A 847 -10.61 22.35 23.28
CA TYR A 847 -11.57 22.91 22.34
C TYR A 847 -11.97 24.32 22.78
N LEU A 848 -12.09 25.24 21.84
CA LEU A 848 -12.55 26.61 22.10
C LEU A 848 -13.12 27.26 20.83
N PRO A 849 -14.13 28.14 20.95
CA PRO A 849 -14.51 29.02 19.85
C PRO A 849 -13.32 29.87 19.38
N MET A 850 -13.15 29.99 18.07
CA MET A 850 -12.18 30.91 17.48
C MET A 850 -12.80 32.30 17.37
N VAL A 851 -12.08 33.33 17.80
CA VAL A 851 -12.49 34.73 17.57
C VAL A 851 -11.34 35.57 17.04
N ALA A 852 -11.69 36.67 16.37
CA ALA A 852 -10.75 37.67 15.90
C ALA A 852 -10.04 38.35 17.09
N GLY A 853 -8.72 38.55 16.96
CA GLY A 853 -7.93 39.21 18.01
C GLY A 853 -7.72 38.38 19.27
N GLN A 854 -7.89 37.05 19.20
CA GLN A 854 -7.63 36.14 20.31
C GLN A 854 -6.26 36.41 20.95
N GLY A 855 -6.29 36.82 22.21
CA GLY A 855 -5.09 36.99 23.03
C GLY A 855 -4.64 35.68 23.65
N THR A 856 -3.58 35.75 24.45
CA THR A 856 -3.15 34.64 25.30
C THR A 856 -4.27 34.25 26.27
N PHE A 857 -4.54 32.96 26.41
CA PHE A 857 -5.52 32.43 27.36
C PHE A 857 -4.89 31.38 28.28
N ALA A 858 -5.41 31.30 29.50
CA ALA A 858 -4.97 30.35 30.51
C ALA A 858 -5.83 29.09 30.49
N LEU A 859 -5.19 27.93 30.67
CA LEU A 859 -5.87 26.65 30.82
C LEU A 859 -6.25 26.43 32.29
N PRO A 860 -7.51 26.03 32.58
CA PRO A 860 -7.98 25.74 33.93
C PRO A 860 -7.25 24.56 34.57
N GLN A 861 -7.21 24.51 35.91
CA GLN A 861 -6.53 23.44 36.64
C GLN A 861 -7.22 22.10 36.41
N SER A 862 -6.42 21.10 36.03
CA SER A 862 -6.85 19.74 35.81
C SER A 862 -7.34 19.08 37.11
N PRO A 863 -8.37 18.22 37.09
CA PRO A 863 -8.59 17.24 38.14
C PRO A 863 -7.35 16.34 38.36
N ALA A 864 -7.27 15.67 39.51
CA ALA A 864 -6.30 14.61 39.68
C ALA A 864 -6.69 13.41 38.81
N GLY A 865 -5.71 12.75 38.19
CA GLY A 865 -5.95 11.60 37.34
C GLY A 865 -4.67 10.86 36.98
N PRO A 866 -4.77 9.73 36.27
CA PRO A 866 -3.62 8.92 35.91
C PRO A 866 -2.69 9.64 34.92
N GLY A 867 -1.42 9.25 34.95
CA GLY A 867 -0.36 9.80 34.10
C GLY A 867 0.05 11.24 34.44
N THR A 868 1.18 11.67 33.88
CA THR A 868 1.63 13.06 33.94
C THR A 868 0.65 13.98 33.21
N ASP A 869 0.41 15.18 33.75
CA ASP A 869 -0.35 16.22 33.04
C ASP A 869 0.55 16.81 31.95
N PRO A 870 0.22 16.65 30.65
CA PRO A 870 1.02 17.20 29.55
C PRO A 870 1.22 18.72 29.65
N LEU A 871 0.29 19.41 30.33
CA LEU A 871 0.34 20.85 30.55
C LEU A 871 1.48 21.31 31.48
N GLY A 872 2.07 20.40 32.25
CA GLY A 872 3.19 20.67 33.14
C GLY A 872 4.56 20.26 32.59
N GLU A 873 4.61 19.61 31.43
CA GLU A 873 5.84 19.10 30.85
C GLU A 873 6.63 20.19 30.10
N GLY A 874 7.96 20.07 30.08
CA GLY A 874 8.86 21.13 29.58
C GLY A 874 9.01 21.21 28.05
N MET A 875 8.74 20.11 27.31
CA MET A 875 8.79 20.06 25.84
C MET A 875 7.66 19.20 25.25
N PRO A 876 6.38 19.57 25.43
CA PRO A 876 5.29 18.86 24.77
C PRO A 876 5.26 19.19 23.28
N SER A 877 4.80 18.25 22.45
CA SER A 877 4.44 18.53 21.06
C SER A 877 3.09 19.25 21.01
N LEU A 878 2.92 20.12 20.01
CA LEU A 878 1.79 21.03 19.94
C LEU A 878 1.15 21.00 18.55
N ASP A 879 -0.12 20.62 18.51
CA ASP A 879 -0.95 20.65 17.30
C ASP A 879 -2.08 21.65 17.50
N VAL A 880 -2.29 22.53 16.52
CA VAL A 880 -3.40 23.50 16.53
C VAL A 880 -4.23 23.29 15.27
N VAL A 881 -5.51 23.01 15.44
CA VAL A 881 -6.48 22.82 14.38
C VAL A 881 -7.51 23.94 14.43
N ALA A 882 -7.79 24.54 13.28
CA ALA A 882 -8.95 25.39 13.04
C ALA A 882 -9.96 24.60 12.20
N PHE A 883 -11.20 24.50 12.65
CA PHE A 883 -12.30 23.83 11.95
C PHE A 883 -13.23 24.86 11.33
N ASP A 884 -13.67 24.57 10.11
CA ASP A 884 -14.80 25.22 9.47
C ASP A 884 -16.01 24.30 9.63
N LEU A 885 -17.02 24.79 10.33
CA LEU A 885 -18.20 24.00 10.68
C LEU A 885 -19.19 24.00 9.51
N VAL A 886 -20.11 23.05 9.53
CA VAL A 886 -21.21 23.04 8.54
C VAL A 886 -21.99 24.35 8.69
N GLY A 887 -22.27 25.03 7.57
CA GLY A 887 -22.72 26.44 7.54
C GLY A 887 -24.03 26.83 8.28
N SER A 888 -24.63 25.92 9.05
CA SER A 888 -25.73 26.18 9.98
C SER A 888 -25.34 26.08 11.46
N SER A 889 -24.07 25.78 11.78
CA SER A 889 -23.60 25.47 13.13
C SER A 889 -22.57 26.49 13.61
N SER A 890 -22.77 27.01 14.81
CA SER A 890 -21.77 27.78 15.55
C SER A 890 -20.85 26.87 16.36
N ALA A 891 -19.76 27.43 16.90
CA ALA A 891 -18.88 26.70 17.81
C ALA A 891 -19.64 26.19 19.05
N ASP A 892 -20.60 26.97 19.58
CA ASP A 892 -21.43 26.55 20.71
C ASP A 892 -22.39 25.42 20.34
N ASP A 893 -22.97 25.42 19.13
CA ASP A 893 -23.81 24.32 18.65
C ASP A 893 -23.03 23.00 18.56
N ALA A 894 -21.73 23.06 18.24
CA ALA A 894 -20.88 21.86 18.22
C ALA A 894 -20.64 21.28 19.63
N PHE A 895 -20.74 22.10 20.68
CA PHE A 895 -20.66 21.67 22.07
C PHE A 895 -22.00 21.26 22.66
N ASP A 896 -23.10 21.79 22.14
CA ASP A 896 -24.44 21.55 22.64
C ASP A 896 -24.85 20.08 22.46
N LEU A 897 -25.68 19.58 23.36
CA LEU A 897 -26.25 18.25 23.25
C LEU A 897 -27.24 18.17 22.09
N ALA A 898 -27.98 19.25 21.84
CA ALA A 898 -29.00 19.29 20.81
C ALA A 898 -28.39 19.24 19.41
N GLY A 899 -28.87 18.31 18.58
CA GLY A 899 -28.38 18.16 17.21
C GLY A 899 -26.99 17.51 17.10
N ALA A 900 -26.21 17.92 16.09
CA ALA A 900 -24.90 17.34 15.82
C ALA A 900 -23.80 18.04 16.60
N HIS A 901 -22.95 17.26 17.27
CA HIS A 901 -21.98 17.74 18.26
C HIS A 901 -20.62 17.04 18.17
N LEU A 902 -19.65 17.42 19.01
CA LEU A 902 -18.25 16.98 18.95
C LEU A 902 -18.03 15.46 18.90
N ASP A 903 -18.89 14.67 19.54
CA ASP A 903 -18.83 13.20 19.52
C ASP A 903 -19.05 12.61 18.12
N THR A 904 -19.70 13.37 17.24
CA THR A 904 -19.88 13.04 15.83
C THR A 904 -19.22 14.10 14.95
N LEU A 905 -17.95 14.41 15.24
CA LEU A 905 -17.18 15.50 14.61
C LEU A 905 -17.32 15.54 13.07
N ILE A 906 -17.30 14.37 12.43
CA ILE A 906 -17.44 14.23 10.97
C ILE A 906 -18.74 14.81 10.42
N SER A 907 -19.80 14.88 11.23
CA SER A 907 -21.11 15.44 10.88
C SER A 907 -21.16 16.96 10.99
N VAL A 908 -20.27 17.57 11.79
CA VAL A 908 -20.27 19.02 12.09
C VAL A 908 -19.18 19.82 11.36
N VAL A 909 -18.23 19.18 10.69
CA VAL A 909 -17.12 19.86 9.98
C VAL A 909 -17.23 19.78 8.46
N ASP A 910 -16.94 20.88 7.76
CA ASP A 910 -16.80 20.95 6.28
C ASP A 910 -15.34 21.19 5.85
N GLY A 911 -14.47 21.55 6.78
CA GLY A 911 -13.04 21.73 6.53
C GLY A 911 -12.24 21.88 7.81
N TYR A 912 -10.92 21.79 7.67
CA TYR A 912 -10.02 22.10 8.77
C TYR A 912 -8.64 22.52 8.25
N SER A 913 -7.88 23.23 9.08
CA SER A 913 -6.44 23.36 8.90
C SER A 913 -5.70 23.14 10.20
N LYS A 914 -4.65 22.31 10.13
CA LYS A 914 -3.79 21.90 11.23
C LYS A 914 -2.39 22.44 11.03
N SER A 915 -1.82 23.03 12.08
CA SER A 915 -0.40 23.39 12.19
C SER A 915 0.23 22.65 13.36
N SER A 916 1.44 22.11 13.15
CA SER A 916 2.15 21.26 14.11
C SER A 916 3.53 21.83 14.45
N LYS A 917 3.96 21.64 15.71
CA LYS A 917 5.28 22.05 16.21
C LYS A 917 5.88 21.05 17.19
#